data_AF-A0A1L9SDE7-F1
#
_entry.id   AF-A0A1L9SDE7-F1
#
_cell.length_a   1.000
_cell.length_b   1.000
_cell.length_c   1.000
_cell.angle_alpha   90.00
_cell.angle_beta   90.00
_cell.angle_gamma   90.00
#
_symmetry.space_group_name_H-M   'P 1'
#
loop_
_entity.id
_entity.type
_entity.pdbx_description
1 polymer ?
#
loop_
_entity_poly.entity_id
_entity_poly.type
_entity_poly.pdbx_seq_one_letter_code
_entity_poly.pdbx_strand_id
1 'polypeptide(L)'
;MKLLLLILLATLSAASNVSSCSCGFYDATADLLFTDSTIVYFNETDSVPDDLLVQSFAHRHEHAWNDLYRQGAVESNAVVENSSLSLYCDPSDSNHLVRGASIRTARQDLFFGSFRASMTGPPWWHLGSALAMRLHHNETESWELDILNTDNSSQAWIPMLMRGVFANTWLGVNYSALIPDGIDPWTETEYRVDWTRDRLDYYVGNVLQMSYTKRKNGTIPSTPSALRFEHFSLGNEYTTQGPPTHRSQASLSWTRLFFNSSTATTDALAGCSLADACAMDDLQLRGSSSYTAASLDKWKQDHAPWKMRWIPMIIVIIFLALFVLLTVKTVIRRFSAPETVKTEDPASNEISSSSSIQSLPEYSSRVNTPAPQYQSPAMSRQASFIRKGSDIPPVPDITIAGIAEKTEPTTEREMTEKKTTETVKEMAETKTVKEMAETKTVKALQPQQRIDYLAGFISLSALLVTQNHFCLTFYPGAIETTSTHYRSEYWARMTIATFFLDPLWIGPFLMISTRFLVSNYLRTGNLANMAQKVVIRPFRLLVPVASIFLLEYFLMDSGAITWLQDLPSITWSGWPYTTVVANPGIFIDEVLQLAYLIPNAAPRITYNYCTGVLWTIPVQLQGAWQTLLALIMIRECKTPWKRFAMYAFCIANHWYALSWGSYYYSGLLLADLDMTFKYKKWLYANKLAYYPILNALILLALAGFGCDLASQWTGHQFATLENSWHPDVPTGLSMSQAGTSTYPDYYIPRLNALVSTVAMQAIVELSPAVQKILSAKVLQRLFPHIFTIYLIHGFIFWSVGSWAMVGLWGYGLPYWLCVLLVCCICYAALFACLPLLTPPIEMLGKRSTLRLWEHASSEPVRRRPTLFPFTEQIFTT
;
A
#
# COMPACT_ATOMS: atom_id res chain seq x y z
N MET A 1 55.98 45.98 36.74
CA MET A 1 55.17 44.74 36.74
C MET A 1 53.69 44.99 37.06
N LYS A 2 53.32 45.70 38.14
CA LYS A 2 51.90 46.09 38.40
C LYS A 2 51.28 47.04 37.35
N LEU A 3 52.08 47.92 36.74
CA LEU A 3 51.61 48.80 35.67
C LEU A 3 51.38 48.07 34.32
N LEU A 4 52.11 46.96 34.10
CA LEU A 4 51.91 46.12 32.91
C LEU A 4 50.65 45.25 33.05
N LEU A 5 50.31 44.85 34.28
CA LEU A 5 49.08 44.12 34.60
C LEU A 5 47.83 45.01 34.45
N LEU A 6 47.92 46.29 34.83
CA LEU A 6 46.84 47.27 34.63
C LEU A 6 46.62 47.67 33.16
N ILE A 7 47.66 47.63 32.33
CA ILE A 7 47.54 47.89 30.88
C ILE A 7 47.01 46.63 30.15
N LEU A 8 47.32 45.41 30.62
CA LEU A 8 46.69 44.19 30.10
C LEU A 8 45.22 44.02 30.52
N LEU A 9 44.82 44.58 31.65
CA LEU A 9 43.41 44.61 32.09
C LEU A 9 42.59 45.72 31.38
N ALA A 10 43.24 46.64 30.66
CA ALA A 10 42.59 47.71 29.90
C ALA A 10 42.29 47.34 28.44
N THR A 11 42.62 46.13 27.99
CA THR A 11 42.15 45.55 26.73
C THR A 11 41.02 44.56 26.96
N LEU A 12 40.05 44.90 27.82
CA LEU A 12 38.68 44.45 27.56
C LEU A 12 38.23 45.28 26.35
N SER A 13 38.31 44.68 25.16
CA SER A 13 37.68 45.22 23.97
C SER A 13 36.24 45.60 24.34
N ALA A 14 35.89 46.87 24.19
CA ALA A 14 34.53 47.32 24.45
C ALA A 14 33.59 46.57 23.49
N ALA A 15 32.63 45.81 24.02
CA ALA A 15 31.62 45.16 23.22
C ALA A 15 30.90 46.22 22.36
N SER A 16 30.89 46.01 21.05
CA SER A 16 30.31 46.95 20.09
C SER A 16 28.85 46.57 19.88
N ASN A 17 27.94 47.48 20.20
CA ASN A 17 26.52 47.21 20.07
C ASN A 17 26.13 47.22 18.58
N VAL A 18 25.38 46.20 18.14
CA VAL A 18 24.84 46.06 16.78
C VAL A 18 24.08 47.32 16.32
N SER A 19 23.45 48.05 17.23
CA SER A 19 22.80 49.34 16.94
C SER A 19 23.73 50.44 16.40
N SER A 20 25.05 50.31 16.58
CA SER A 20 26.05 51.24 16.01
C SER A 20 26.36 50.96 14.53
N CYS A 21 25.94 49.80 14.01
CA CYS A 21 26.16 49.36 12.63
C CYS A 21 25.02 49.81 11.71
N SER A 22 24.80 51.12 11.57
CA SER A 22 23.69 51.67 10.77
C SER A 22 23.78 51.38 9.28
N CYS A 23 24.97 51.04 8.77
CA CYS A 23 25.23 50.74 7.36
C CYS A 23 25.20 49.24 7.02
N GLY A 24 24.71 48.40 7.94
CA GLY A 24 24.54 46.97 7.74
C GLY A 24 25.79 46.14 8.06
N PHE A 25 25.75 44.87 7.64
CA PHE A 25 26.74 43.84 7.95
C PHE A 25 27.28 43.22 6.66
N TYR A 26 28.58 43.31 6.44
CA TYR A 26 29.23 42.88 5.21
C TYR A 26 30.06 41.59 5.43
N ASP A 27 29.86 40.62 4.56
CA ASP A 27 30.69 39.42 4.41
C ASP A 27 31.64 39.62 3.22
N ALA A 28 32.92 39.85 3.50
CA ALA A 28 33.94 40.06 2.47
C ALA A 28 34.26 38.78 1.66
N THR A 29 33.97 37.60 2.22
CA THR A 29 34.25 36.31 1.56
C THR A 29 33.15 35.97 0.56
N ALA A 30 31.89 36.23 0.93
CA ALA A 30 30.73 35.94 0.10
C ALA A 30 30.29 37.13 -0.79
N ASP A 31 30.84 38.32 -0.56
CA ASP A 31 30.40 39.59 -1.16
C ASP A 31 28.90 39.86 -0.96
N LEU A 32 28.44 39.68 0.28
CA LEU A 32 27.04 39.85 0.68
C LEU A 32 26.91 40.93 1.75
N LEU A 33 25.88 41.78 1.60
CA LEU A 33 25.52 42.81 2.57
C LEU A 33 24.13 42.50 3.13
N PHE A 34 24.03 42.45 4.46
CA PHE A 34 22.77 42.29 5.20
C PHE A 34 22.41 43.58 5.94
N THR A 35 21.11 43.84 6.04
CA THR A 35 20.58 45.06 6.69
C THR A 35 20.53 44.94 8.20
N ASP A 36 20.15 43.77 8.72
CA ASP A 36 19.87 43.55 10.13
C ASP A 36 20.68 42.39 10.72
N SER A 37 20.87 42.42 12.04
CA SER A 37 21.40 41.26 12.76
C SER A 37 20.79 41.07 14.15
N THR A 38 20.97 39.87 14.68
CA THR A 38 20.63 39.49 16.06
C THR A 38 21.73 38.57 16.57
N ILE A 39 22.46 39.03 17.58
CA ILE A 39 23.66 38.39 18.10
C ILE A 39 23.54 38.22 19.61
N VAL A 40 23.60 36.97 20.05
CA VAL A 40 23.50 36.58 21.46
C VAL A 40 24.62 35.61 21.80
N TYR A 41 25.33 35.87 22.90
CA TYR A 41 26.32 34.97 23.47
C TYR A 41 25.87 34.60 24.89
N PHE A 42 25.51 33.33 25.10
CA PHE A 42 24.89 32.89 26.34
C PHE A 42 25.89 32.75 27.51
N ASN A 43 27.18 32.85 27.23
CA ASN A 43 28.22 32.92 28.25
C ASN A 43 28.24 34.26 29.00
N GLU A 44 27.63 35.30 28.43
CA GLU A 44 27.63 36.68 28.92
C GLU A 44 26.24 37.12 29.43
N THR A 45 25.22 36.26 29.35
CA THR A 45 23.83 36.58 29.72
C THR A 45 23.34 35.70 30.88
N ASP A 46 22.62 36.29 31.83
CA ASP A 46 22.01 35.55 32.95
C ASP A 46 20.61 34.98 32.62
N SER A 47 19.98 35.47 31.53
CA SER A 47 18.65 35.06 31.08
C SER A 47 18.53 35.10 29.56
N VAL A 48 17.49 34.46 29.01
CA VAL A 48 17.17 34.56 27.58
C VAL A 48 16.83 36.03 27.25
N PRO A 49 17.50 36.66 26.27
CA PRO A 49 17.22 38.05 25.88
C PRO A 49 15.82 38.23 25.28
N ASP A 50 15.23 39.42 25.39
CA ASP A 50 13.88 39.73 24.89
C ASP A 50 13.69 39.50 23.37
N ASP A 51 14.78 39.53 22.60
CA ASP A 51 14.77 39.23 21.16
C ASP A 51 14.56 37.74 20.84
N LEU A 52 14.64 36.87 21.84
CA LEU A 52 14.37 35.44 21.76
C LEU A 52 13.20 35.08 22.68
N LEU A 53 12.12 34.59 22.09
CA LEU A 53 10.92 34.19 22.80
C LEU A 53 10.93 32.68 23.03
N VAL A 54 10.93 32.28 24.29
CA VAL A 54 10.69 30.90 24.70
C VAL A 54 9.22 30.56 24.45
N GLN A 55 8.97 29.43 23.79
CA GLN A 55 7.63 29.01 23.39
C GLN A 55 7.10 27.93 24.33
N SER A 56 5.79 27.99 24.61
CA SER A 56 5.06 26.87 25.20
C SER A 56 3.89 26.48 24.30
N PHE A 57 3.84 25.22 23.89
CA PHE A 57 2.78 24.65 23.07
C PHE A 57 2.69 23.14 23.22
N ALA A 58 1.58 22.56 22.79
CA ALA A 58 1.42 21.12 22.61
C ALA A 58 0.65 20.87 21.32
N HIS A 59 1.26 20.22 20.36
CA HIS A 59 0.60 19.88 19.11
C HIS A 59 -0.51 18.84 19.34
N ARG A 60 -1.57 18.97 18.55
CA ARG A 60 -2.69 18.02 18.58
C ARG A 60 -2.42 16.80 17.71
N HIS A 61 -1.66 16.98 16.64
CA HIS A 61 -1.21 15.98 15.68
C HIS A 61 0.06 16.50 15.01
N GLU A 62 0.83 15.60 14.44
CA GLU A 62 2.01 15.87 13.61
C GLU A 62 1.75 15.39 12.19
N HIS A 63 2.25 16.14 11.22
CA HIS A 63 2.07 15.86 9.81
C HIS A 63 3.30 15.15 9.24
N ALA A 64 3.33 13.81 9.37
CA ALA A 64 4.29 12.95 8.70
C ALA A 64 3.86 11.47 8.75
N TRP A 65 4.34 10.69 7.79
CA TRP A 65 4.00 9.26 7.65
C TRP A 65 4.36 8.38 8.85
N ASN A 66 5.37 8.76 9.64
CA ASN A 66 5.93 7.91 10.71
C ASN A 66 6.13 8.65 12.04
N ASP A 67 5.54 9.84 12.21
CA ASP A 67 5.63 10.56 13.49
C ASP A 67 4.63 9.97 14.48
N LEU A 68 5.11 9.07 15.35
CA LEU A 68 4.29 8.37 16.34
C LEU A 68 4.05 9.19 17.62
N TYR A 69 4.87 10.21 17.85
CA TYR A 69 4.79 11.09 19.00
C TYR A 69 4.53 12.52 18.58
N ARG A 70 3.81 13.26 19.43
CA ARG A 70 3.49 14.67 19.24
C ARG A 70 4.55 15.53 19.91
N GLN A 71 4.92 16.60 19.24
CA GLN A 71 5.82 17.63 19.74
C GLN A 71 5.07 18.57 20.67
N GLY A 72 5.68 18.85 21.81
CA GLY A 72 5.33 19.96 22.69
C GLY A 72 6.57 20.70 23.14
N ALA A 73 6.37 21.91 23.67
CA ALA A 73 7.41 22.71 24.28
C ALA A 73 6.90 23.34 25.59
N VAL A 74 7.77 23.44 26.58
CA VAL A 74 7.49 24.10 27.85
C VAL A 74 8.61 25.05 28.22
N GLU A 75 8.26 26.19 28.81
CA GLU A 75 9.23 27.24 29.16
C GLU A 75 10.30 26.76 30.15
N SER A 76 9.94 25.85 31.07
CA SER A 76 10.86 25.26 32.05
C SER A 76 11.98 24.42 31.45
N ASN A 77 11.91 24.11 30.15
CA ASN A 77 12.92 23.31 29.46
C ASN A 77 13.96 24.17 28.74
N ALA A 78 13.82 25.50 28.73
CA ALA A 78 14.83 26.43 28.24
C ALA A 78 15.47 27.17 29.42
N VAL A 79 16.72 26.83 29.76
CA VAL A 79 17.43 27.38 30.93
C VAL A 79 18.82 27.82 30.52
N VAL A 80 19.22 29.03 30.91
CA VAL A 80 20.60 29.49 30.74
C VAL A 80 21.43 28.95 31.91
N GLU A 81 22.37 28.06 31.63
CA GLU A 81 23.23 27.42 32.62
C GLU A 81 24.60 27.05 32.01
N ASN A 82 25.65 27.01 32.82
CA ASN A 82 27.00 26.65 32.37
C ASN A 82 27.48 27.46 31.15
N SER A 83 27.16 28.76 31.12
CA SER A 83 27.54 29.66 30.03
C SER A 83 26.97 29.28 28.65
N SER A 84 25.90 28.49 28.61
CA SER A 84 25.12 28.19 27.39
C SER A 84 23.63 28.15 27.69
N LEU A 85 22.80 28.20 26.65
CA LEU A 85 21.37 27.97 26.76
C LEU A 85 21.08 26.48 26.61
N SER A 86 20.70 25.85 27.71
CA SER A 86 20.33 24.44 27.74
C SER A 86 18.86 24.26 27.39
N LEU A 87 18.63 23.44 26.38
CA LEU A 87 17.34 23.02 25.87
C LEU A 87 17.11 21.57 26.28
N TYR A 88 16.09 21.33 27.09
CA TYR A 88 15.76 20.00 27.59
C TYR A 88 14.63 19.35 26.79
N CYS A 89 14.74 18.04 26.58
CA CYS A 89 13.69 17.21 26.02
C CYS A 89 13.33 16.10 27.02
N ASP A 90 12.11 16.18 27.55
CA ASP A 90 11.60 15.20 28.51
C ASP A 90 11.13 13.91 27.79
N PRO A 91 11.11 12.76 28.48
CA PRO A 91 10.50 11.54 27.97
C PRO A 91 9.02 11.73 27.59
N SER A 92 8.49 10.84 26.75
CA SER A 92 7.06 10.88 26.37
C SER A 92 6.15 10.64 27.56
N ASP A 93 5.02 11.35 27.56
CA ASP A 93 3.91 11.06 28.47
C ASP A 93 3.04 9.88 27.98
N SER A 94 2.05 9.48 28.79
CA SER A 94 1.13 8.39 28.44
C SER A 94 0.26 8.67 27.22
N ASN A 95 0.22 9.91 26.73
CA ASN A 95 -0.54 10.33 25.55
C ASN A 95 0.39 10.58 24.33
N HIS A 96 1.61 10.06 24.37
CA HIS A 96 2.61 10.21 23.32
C HIS A 96 2.97 11.68 23.03
N LEU A 97 2.88 12.57 24.02
CA LEU A 97 3.37 13.94 23.92
C LEU A 97 4.78 14.01 24.52
N VAL A 98 5.73 14.50 23.72
CA VAL A 98 7.12 14.74 24.13
C VAL A 98 7.29 16.23 24.39
N ARG A 99 7.67 16.58 25.62
CA ARG A 99 7.83 17.99 26.01
C ARG A 99 9.28 18.40 25.87
N GLY A 100 9.56 19.09 24.78
CA GLY A 100 10.84 19.70 24.45
C GLY A 100 11.01 21.12 24.96
N ALA A 101 11.99 21.79 24.38
CA ALA A 101 12.18 23.23 24.47
C ALA A 101 12.11 23.82 23.05
N SER A 102 11.49 24.99 22.91
CA SER A 102 11.42 25.72 21.65
C SER A 102 11.64 27.19 21.92
N ILE A 103 12.55 27.80 21.17
CA ILE A 103 12.86 29.22 21.23
C ILE A 103 12.80 29.75 19.82
N ARG A 104 12.19 30.92 19.65
CA ARG A 104 12.13 31.60 18.36
C ARG A 104 12.62 33.02 18.46
N THR A 105 13.07 33.58 17.34
CA THR A 105 13.26 35.02 17.24
C THR A 105 11.94 35.76 17.47
N ALA A 106 11.97 36.87 18.21
CA ALA A 106 10.81 37.74 18.42
C ALA A 106 10.30 38.26 17.07
N ARG A 107 11.24 38.71 16.23
CA ARG A 107 11.06 39.09 14.84
C ARG A 107 10.62 37.90 13.97
N GLN A 108 9.66 38.14 13.09
CA GLN A 108 9.13 37.17 12.11
C GLN A 108 9.40 37.59 10.66
N ASP A 109 10.16 38.67 10.45
CA ASP A 109 10.43 39.29 9.17
C ASP A 109 11.78 38.93 8.55
N LEU A 110 12.48 37.92 9.12
CA LEU A 110 13.79 37.45 8.65
C LEU A 110 13.65 36.89 7.24
N PHE A 111 14.37 37.50 6.29
CA PHE A 111 14.25 37.20 4.88
C PHE A 111 15.61 37.19 4.19
N PHE A 112 16.10 36.02 3.78
CA PHE A 112 17.46 35.82 3.27
C PHE A 112 18.56 36.28 4.23
N GLY A 113 19.49 35.40 4.55
CA GLY A 113 20.45 35.64 5.61
C GLY A 113 21.54 34.59 5.71
N SER A 114 22.56 34.89 6.50
CA SER A 114 23.52 33.93 7.04
C SER A 114 23.17 33.70 8.50
N PHE A 115 22.68 32.50 8.82
CA PHE A 115 22.30 32.09 10.18
C PHE A 115 23.40 31.21 10.74
N ARG A 116 24.14 31.70 11.73
CA ARG A 116 25.24 30.98 12.38
C ARG A 116 24.89 30.72 13.83
N ALA A 117 25.06 29.49 14.28
CA ALA A 117 24.81 29.11 15.67
C ALA A 117 25.84 28.08 16.10
N SER A 118 26.33 28.21 17.33
CA SER A 118 27.15 27.19 17.95
C SER A 118 26.28 26.33 18.84
N MET A 119 26.13 25.06 18.44
CA MET A 119 25.19 24.12 19.02
C MET A 119 25.94 22.86 19.45
N THR A 120 25.48 22.25 20.52
CA THR A 120 25.89 20.92 20.94
C THR A 120 24.68 20.01 20.82
N GLY A 121 24.82 18.96 20.03
CA GLY A 121 23.77 17.97 19.83
C GLY A 121 23.38 17.27 21.13
N PRO A 122 22.22 16.59 21.16
CA PRO A 122 21.87 15.72 22.27
C PRO A 122 22.95 14.65 22.49
N PRO A 123 23.28 14.27 23.73
CA PRO A 123 24.34 13.32 24.02
C PRO A 123 24.05 11.90 23.49
N TRP A 124 25.11 11.16 23.18
CA TRP A 124 25.05 9.81 22.61
C TRP A 124 24.46 8.73 23.54
N TRP A 125 24.41 8.96 24.86
CA TRP A 125 23.88 8.01 25.84
C TRP A 125 22.40 8.21 26.18
N HIS A 126 21.75 9.25 25.65
CA HIS A 126 20.30 9.41 25.71
C HIS A 126 19.69 8.99 24.37
N LEU A 127 18.56 8.29 24.39
CA LEU A 127 17.95 7.78 23.16
C LEU A 127 17.27 8.90 22.35
N GLY A 128 17.32 8.76 21.03
CA GLY A 128 16.49 9.41 20.01
C GLY A 128 15.87 10.79 20.32
N SER A 129 16.59 11.85 20.03
CA SER A 129 16.15 13.25 20.07
C SER A 129 16.87 14.10 19.03
N ALA A 130 16.34 15.29 18.75
CA ALA A 130 16.84 16.23 17.75
C ALA A 130 16.99 17.63 18.33
N LEU A 131 18.13 18.28 18.10
CA LEU A 131 18.24 19.73 18.19
C LEU A 131 18.18 20.33 16.79
N ALA A 132 17.14 21.10 16.50
CA ALA A 132 16.89 21.67 15.19
C ALA A 132 17.09 23.18 15.16
N MET A 133 17.72 23.66 14.09
CA MET A 133 17.67 25.05 13.65
C MET A 133 16.81 25.12 12.39
N ARG A 134 15.62 25.71 12.50
CA ARG A 134 14.62 25.69 11.42
C ARG A 134 13.94 27.03 11.20
N LEU A 135 13.65 27.32 9.95
CA LEU A 135 12.75 28.40 9.53
C LEU A 135 11.54 27.76 8.87
N HIS A 136 10.36 28.00 9.44
CA HIS A 136 9.13 27.34 8.99
C HIS A 136 8.00 28.35 8.85
N HIS A 137 7.54 28.57 7.61
CA HIS A 137 6.31 29.30 7.32
C HIS A 137 5.15 28.33 7.01
N ASN A 138 5.40 27.38 6.10
CA ASN A 138 4.57 26.24 5.75
C ASN A 138 5.47 25.10 5.20
N GLU A 139 4.89 23.95 4.82
CA GLU A 139 5.65 22.80 4.28
C GLU A 139 6.50 23.13 3.04
N THR A 140 5.97 23.97 2.14
CA THR A 140 6.65 24.35 0.90
C THR A 140 7.62 25.51 1.05
N GLU A 141 7.62 26.15 2.21
CA GLU A 141 8.36 27.37 2.52
C GLU A 141 9.03 27.19 3.88
N SER A 142 9.89 26.17 3.94
CA SER A 142 10.69 25.84 5.12
C SER A 142 12.07 25.33 4.73
N TRP A 143 13.00 25.51 5.65
CA TRP A 143 14.30 24.85 5.66
C TRP A 143 14.67 24.51 7.10
N GLU A 144 15.42 23.44 7.28
CA GLU A 144 15.82 22.94 8.59
C GLU A 144 17.18 22.25 8.53
N LEU A 145 17.89 22.33 9.64
CA LEU A 145 19.10 21.59 9.95
C LEU A 145 18.89 20.96 11.32
N ASP A 146 18.91 19.63 11.39
CA ASP A 146 18.67 18.92 12.64
C ASP A 146 19.93 18.16 13.05
N ILE A 147 20.24 18.17 14.34
CA ILE A 147 21.34 17.41 14.94
C ILE A 147 20.71 16.23 15.67
N LEU A 148 20.81 15.03 15.09
CA LEU A 148 20.15 13.83 15.58
C LEU A 148 21.15 12.89 16.25
N ASN A 149 20.85 12.46 17.48
CA ASN A 149 21.59 11.37 18.13
C ASN A 149 21.01 9.98 17.81
N THR A 150 19.75 9.91 17.36
CA THR A 150 18.98 8.68 17.02
C THR A 150 18.90 7.68 18.19
N ASP A 151 18.12 6.61 18.06
CA ASP A 151 18.01 5.59 19.11
C ASP A 151 19.33 4.81 19.26
N ASN A 152 19.99 4.54 18.13
CA ASN A 152 21.34 3.99 18.10
C ASN A 152 22.36 5.08 17.72
N SER A 153 23.17 5.53 18.68
CA SER A 153 24.14 6.62 18.49
C SER A 153 25.16 6.38 17.35
N SER A 154 25.38 5.14 16.90
CA SER A 154 26.23 4.87 15.72
C SER A 154 25.58 5.33 14.40
N GLN A 155 24.27 5.56 14.40
CA GLN A 155 23.47 6.06 13.28
C GLN A 155 23.17 7.56 13.40
N ALA A 156 23.77 8.25 14.38
CA ALA A 156 23.65 9.69 14.55
C ALA A 156 24.10 10.44 13.29
N TRP A 157 23.29 11.41 12.88
CA TRP A 157 23.48 12.13 11.63
C TRP A 157 22.81 13.50 11.65
N ILE A 158 23.17 14.35 10.68
CA ILE A 158 22.71 15.73 10.57
C ILE A 158 21.97 15.88 9.23
N PRO A 159 20.63 15.77 9.20
CA PRO A 159 19.84 16.12 8.02
C PRO A 159 19.82 17.62 7.76
N MET A 160 19.83 17.97 6.47
CA MET A 160 19.80 19.34 5.96
C MET A 160 18.65 19.41 4.95
N LEU A 161 17.44 19.69 5.41
CA LEU A 161 16.22 19.50 4.63
C LEU A 161 15.63 20.84 4.17
N MET A 162 15.04 20.81 2.98
CA MET A 162 14.40 21.96 2.35
C MET A 162 13.00 21.54 1.88
N ARG A 163 11.96 22.34 2.16
CA ARG A 163 10.57 22.13 1.71
C ARG A 163 9.91 20.82 2.16
N GLY A 164 10.14 20.41 3.40
CA GLY A 164 9.54 19.19 3.95
C GLY A 164 9.89 17.93 3.14
N VAL A 165 11.06 17.93 2.47
CA VAL A 165 11.53 16.74 1.75
C VAL A 165 11.79 15.63 2.77
N PHE A 166 11.34 14.42 2.43
CA PHE A 166 11.52 13.25 3.27
C PHE A 166 12.99 13.06 3.66
N ALA A 167 13.24 12.90 4.96
CA ALA A 167 14.57 12.73 5.51
C ALA A 167 15.24 11.49 4.91
N ASN A 168 16.40 11.69 4.31
CA ASN A 168 17.20 10.63 3.73
C ASN A 168 18.66 10.88 4.08
N THR A 169 19.41 9.85 4.40
CA THR A 169 20.84 9.94 4.74
C THR A 169 21.68 10.59 3.64
N TRP A 170 21.21 10.60 2.38
CA TRP A 170 21.85 11.32 1.27
C TRP A 170 21.69 12.85 1.34
N LEU A 171 20.72 13.35 2.11
CA LEU A 171 20.42 14.76 2.32
C LEU A 171 21.04 15.29 3.63
N GLY A 172 22.04 14.58 4.16
CA GLY A 172 22.71 14.91 5.40
C GLY A 172 24.07 14.25 5.50
N VAL A 173 24.66 14.29 6.69
CA VAL A 173 25.98 13.70 6.96
C VAL A 173 25.98 12.94 8.28
N ASN A 174 26.58 11.75 8.29
CA ASN A 174 26.71 10.93 9.51
C ASN A 174 27.84 11.45 10.40
N TYR A 175 27.70 11.29 11.72
CA TYR A 175 28.75 11.70 12.66
C TYR A 175 30.05 10.93 12.42
N SER A 176 29.94 9.64 12.05
CA SER A 176 31.09 8.80 11.70
C SER A 176 31.91 9.31 10.53
N ALA A 177 31.32 10.14 9.66
CA ALA A 177 32.03 10.78 8.55
C ALA A 177 32.70 12.11 8.96
N LEU A 178 32.11 12.83 9.92
CA LEU A 178 32.63 14.13 10.39
C LEU A 178 33.77 14.02 11.39
N ILE A 179 33.68 13.06 12.34
CA ILE A 179 34.66 12.90 13.41
C ILE A 179 36.09 12.68 12.87
N PRO A 180 36.32 11.84 11.84
CA PRO A 180 37.65 11.69 11.24
C PRO A 180 38.21 12.98 10.62
N ASP A 181 37.34 13.88 10.17
CA ASP A 181 37.70 15.18 9.59
C ASP A 181 37.96 16.26 10.66
N GLY A 182 37.94 15.87 11.94
CA GLY A 182 38.19 16.76 13.08
C GLY A 182 37.00 17.61 13.50
N ILE A 183 35.80 17.30 12.99
CA ILE A 183 34.53 17.94 13.38
C ILE A 183 33.77 16.97 14.27
N ASP A 184 33.57 17.30 15.54
CA ASP A 184 32.85 16.46 16.50
C ASP A 184 31.50 17.07 16.91
N PRO A 185 30.38 16.66 16.27
CA PRO A 185 29.04 17.18 16.57
C PRO A 185 28.53 16.86 17.98
N TRP A 186 29.18 15.94 18.72
CA TRP A 186 28.87 15.70 20.14
C TRP A 186 29.38 16.81 21.05
N THR A 187 30.28 17.64 20.53
CA THR A 187 30.84 18.81 21.20
C THR A 187 30.33 20.09 20.56
N GLU A 188 30.66 21.24 21.15
CA GLU A 188 30.29 22.54 20.60
C GLU A 188 30.84 22.72 19.17
N THR A 189 29.93 22.78 18.20
CA THR A 189 30.25 22.92 16.77
C THR A 189 29.44 24.07 16.17
N GLU A 190 30.05 24.83 15.28
CA GLU A 190 29.35 25.87 14.52
C GLU A 190 28.52 25.24 13.39
N TYR A 191 27.27 25.65 13.29
CA TYR A 191 26.37 25.31 12.19
C TYR A 191 25.98 26.61 11.48
N ARG A 192 26.11 26.63 10.16
CA ARG A 192 25.78 27.81 9.34
C ARG A 192 24.85 27.45 8.20
N VAL A 193 23.83 28.27 8.02
CA VAL A 193 22.90 28.20 6.88
C VAL A 193 22.91 29.54 6.16
N ASP A 194 23.38 29.53 4.91
CA ASP A 194 23.38 30.70 4.04
C ASP A 194 22.19 30.59 3.08
N TRP A 195 21.16 31.39 3.35
CA TRP A 195 19.91 31.42 2.60
C TRP A 195 19.82 32.66 1.74
N THR A 196 19.85 32.47 0.43
CA THR A 196 19.72 33.56 -0.55
C THR A 196 18.60 33.26 -1.55
N ARG A 197 18.35 34.19 -2.48
CA ARG A 197 17.33 34.03 -3.52
C ARG A 197 17.53 32.80 -4.41
N ASP A 198 18.78 32.45 -4.69
CA ASP A 198 19.12 31.45 -5.73
C ASP A 198 19.74 30.17 -5.17
N ARG A 199 20.22 30.20 -3.92
CA ARG A 199 20.83 29.05 -3.25
C ARG A 199 20.54 29.02 -1.75
N LEU A 200 20.56 27.81 -1.20
CA LEU A 200 20.49 27.51 0.22
C LEU A 200 21.63 26.53 0.55
N ASP A 201 22.62 27.03 1.27
CA ASP A 201 23.88 26.32 1.52
C ASP A 201 24.01 26.01 3.02
N TYR A 202 24.32 24.75 3.34
CA TYR A 202 24.46 24.24 4.71
C TYR A 202 25.90 23.89 5.00
N TYR A 203 26.40 24.43 6.10
CA TYR A 203 27.76 24.25 6.58
C TYR A 203 27.75 23.64 7.97
N VAL A 204 28.67 22.71 8.20
CA VAL A 204 28.99 22.17 9.52
C VAL A 204 30.46 22.46 9.78
N GLY A 205 30.74 23.20 10.85
CA GLY A 205 31.96 23.96 10.99
C GLY A 205 32.14 24.92 9.81
N ASN A 206 33.31 24.89 9.18
CA ASN A 206 33.64 25.69 8.00
C ASN A 206 33.56 24.91 6.68
N VAL A 207 32.93 23.72 6.67
CA VAL A 207 32.84 22.85 5.50
C VAL A 207 31.42 22.86 4.93
N LEU A 208 31.29 23.11 3.63
CA LEU A 208 30.02 23.00 2.91
C LEU A 208 29.63 21.52 2.77
N GLN A 209 28.48 21.15 3.35
CA GLN A 209 27.98 19.77 3.33
C GLN A 209 26.88 19.59 2.28
N MET A 210 25.96 20.54 2.19
CA MET A 210 24.81 20.46 1.27
C MET A 210 24.51 21.81 0.62
N SER A 211 24.12 21.81 -0.65
CA SER A 211 23.75 23.02 -1.40
C SER A 211 22.54 22.75 -2.29
N TYR A 212 21.47 23.49 -2.04
CA TYR A 212 20.28 23.52 -2.88
C TYR A 212 20.33 24.74 -3.79
N THR A 213 20.12 24.53 -5.09
CA THR A 213 20.13 25.63 -6.06
C THR A 213 18.85 25.64 -6.87
N LYS A 214 18.38 26.84 -7.20
CA LYS A 214 17.15 27.03 -7.99
C LYS A 214 17.19 26.25 -9.32
N ARG A 215 18.36 26.16 -9.95
CA ARG A 215 18.57 25.43 -11.20
C ARG A 215 18.37 23.91 -11.07
N LYS A 216 18.81 23.30 -9.97
CA LYS A 216 18.71 21.84 -9.76
C LYS A 216 17.41 21.43 -9.09
N ASN A 217 16.92 22.23 -8.15
CA ASN A 217 15.83 21.87 -7.24
C ASN A 217 14.52 22.60 -7.53
N GLY A 218 14.49 23.49 -8.53
CA GLY A 218 13.31 24.23 -8.95
C GLY A 218 13.08 25.49 -8.11
N THR A 219 12.30 25.38 -7.04
CA THR A 219 11.97 26.51 -6.14
C THR A 219 12.64 26.33 -4.77
N ILE A 220 13.17 27.43 -4.26
CA ILE A 220 13.78 27.57 -2.92
C ILE A 220 12.80 28.40 -2.07
N PRO A 221 12.70 28.14 -0.75
CA PRO A 221 11.91 28.98 0.15
C PRO A 221 12.22 30.46 -0.03
N SER A 222 11.18 31.27 -0.08
CA SER A 222 11.22 32.70 -0.38
C SER A 222 10.19 33.50 0.41
N THR A 223 9.76 32.98 1.56
CA THR A 223 8.87 33.69 2.49
C THR A 223 9.59 33.99 3.80
N PRO A 224 9.43 35.21 4.35
CA PRO A 224 10.01 35.53 5.65
C PRO A 224 9.29 34.79 6.79
N SER A 225 10.05 34.37 7.79
CA SER A 225 9.52 33.74 9.00
C SER A 225 10.51 33.88 10.16
N ALA A 226 10.08 33.56 11.38
CA ALA A 226 10.99 33.48 12.53
C ALA A 226 11.91 32.26 12.42
N LEU A 227 13.15 32.43 12.88
CA LEU A 227 14.07 31.32 13.10
C LEU A 227 13.74 30.67 14.45
N ARG A 228 13.74 29.34 14.49
CA ARG A 228 13.49 28.56 15.70
C ARG A 228 14.63 27.61 16.01
N PHE A 229 14.92 27.49 17.29
CA PHE A 229 15.78 26.47 17.88
C PHE A 229 14.91 25.56 18.75
N GLU A 230 14.82 24.29 18.38
CA GLU A 230 13.91 23.35 19.03
C GLU A 230 14.63 22.07 19.40
N HIS A 231 14.49 21.63 20.65
CA HIS A 231 14.89 20.30 21.07
C HIS A 231 13.64 19.43 21.19
N PHE A 232 13.48 18.43 20.32
CA PHE A 232 12.27 17.62 20.24
C PHE A 232 12.55 16.14 19.94
N SER A 233 11.52 15.30 20.04
CA SER A 233 11.54 13.93 19.51
C SER A 233 10.14 13.52 19.05
N LEU A 234 10.06 12.89 17.87
CA LEU A 234 8.82 12.48 17.21
C LEU A 234 8.69 10.95 17.10
N GLY A 235 9.76 10.22 17.44
CA GLY A 235 9.85 8.77 17.29
C GLY A 235 9.71 8.28 15.85
N ASN A 236 10.10 9.12 14.90
CA ASN A 236 10.10 8.77 13.48
C ASN A 236 11.31 7.89 13.15
N GLU A 237 11.05 6.75 12.51
CA GLU A 237 12.06 5.74 12.15
C GLU A 237 13.24 6.31 11.33
N TYR A 238 12.99 7.34 10.51
CA TYR A 238 13.99 7.91 9.61
C TYR A 238 14.69 9.14 10.18
N THR A 239 14.22 9.71 11.29
CA THR A 239 14.84 10.87 11.93
C THR A 239 15.17 10.59 13.39
N THR A 240 14.32 10.98 14.33
CA THR A 240 14.59 10.99 15.76
C THR A 240 14.68 9.58 16.36
N GLN A 241 13.93 8.59 15.84
CA GLN A 241 13.85 7.20 16.31
C GLN A 241 13.51 6.99 17.81
N GLY A 242 13.41 8.05 18.62
CA GLY A 242 13.15 8.00 20.05
C GLY A 242 11.68 7.83 20.41
N PRO A 243 11.20 8.41 21.53
CA PRO A 243 11.76 9.49 22.35
C PRO A 243 12.82 9.07 23.37
N PRO A 244 13.52 10.03 24.00
CA PRO A 244 14.48 9.73 25.07
C PRO A 244 13.82 9.08 26.29
N THR A 245 14.48 8.10 26.90
CA THR A 245 14.04 7.44 28.15
C THR A 245 14.26 8.28 29.39
N HIS A 246 15.26 9.16 29.35
CA HIS A 246 15.60 10.11 30.40
C HIS A 246 15.76 11.50 29.79
N ARG A 247 15.46 12.53 30.57
CA ARG A 247 15.58 13.94 30.15
C ARG A 247 16.92 14.16 29.42
N SER A 248 16.83 14.50 28.13
CA SER A 248 17.97 14.74 27.24
C SER A 248 18.27 16.24 27.21
N GLN A 249 19.54 16.60 27.16
CA GLN A 249 20.00 17.99 27.13
C GLN A 249 20.72 18.26 25.82
N ALA A 250 20.37 19.35 25.16
CA ALA A 250 21.12 19.92 24.04
C ALA A 250 21.40 21.39 24.37
N SER A 251 22.49 21.98 23.88
CA SER A 251 22.88 23.33 24.26
C SER A 251 23.15 24.24 23.07
N LEU A 252 22.86 25.52 23.26
CA LEU A 252 23.09 26.61 22.33
C LEU A 252 24.03 27.62 23.01
N SER A 253 25.28 27.69 22.56
CA SER A 253 26.29 28.55 23.19
C SER A 253 26.19 29.99 22.71
N TRP A 254 25.98 30.20 21.41
CA TRP A 254 25.77 31.52 20.83
C TRP A 254 25.02 31.44 19.51
N THR A 255 24.39 32.56 19.12
CA THR A 255 23.73 32.74 17.82
C THR A 255 24.15 34.06 17.21
N ARG A 256 24.56 34.05 15.94
CA ARG A 256 24.91 35.21 15.13
C ARG A 256 24.09 35.15 13.85
N LEU A 257 22.97 35.88 13.85
CA LEU A 257 22.01 35.88 12.76
C LEU A 257 22.17 37.19 11.98
N PHE A 258 22.48 37.10 10.69
CA PHE A 258 22.58 38.25 9.79
C PHE A 258 21.57 38.07 8.67
N PHE A 259 20.67 39.01 8.45
CA PHE A 259 19.55 38.81 7.54
C PHE A 259 19.02 40.13 6.96
N ASN A 260 18.20 40.02 5.92
CA ASN A 260 17.40 41.14 5.47
C ASN A 260 16.00 41.13 6.08
N SER A 261 15.48 42.31 6.37
CA SER A 261 14.10 42.47 6.81
C SER A 261 13.16 42.61 5.63
N SER A 262 12.05 41.87 5.63
CA SER A 262 10.95 42.09 4.68
C SER A 262 10.21 43.40 4.86
N THR A 263 10.39 44.08 6.01
CA THR A 263 9.78 45.38 6.34
C THR A 263 10.72 46.57 6.15
N ALA A 264 12.00 46.33 5.84
CA ALA A 264 12.96 47.40 5.61
C ALA A 264 12.64 48.19 4.34
N THR A 265 12.62 49.52 4.45
CA THR A 265 12.52 50.43 3.31
C THR A 265 13.89 50.58 2.64
N THR A 266 13.91 50.70 1.30
CA THR A 266 15.13 50.89 0.51
C THR A 266 15.96 52.10 0.90
N ASP A 267 15.36 53.06 1.61
CA ASP A 267 16.00 54.29 2.07
C ASP A 267 16.90 54.09 3.30
N ALA A 268 16.81 52.94 3.99
CA ALA A 268 17.55 52.69 5.24
C ALA A 268 19.08 52.60 5.06
N LEU A 269 19.55 52.19 3.87
CA LEU A 269 20.97 52.11 3.52
C LEU A 269 21.40 53.23 2.54
N ALA A 270 20.52 54.19 2.24
CA ALA A 270 20.80 55.24 1.27
C ALA A 270 21.90 56.18 1.78
N GLY A 271 23.09 56.12 1.18
CA GLY A 271 24.24 56.96 1.52
C GLY A 271 25.38 56.25 2.26
N CYS A 272 25.24 54.95 2.57
CA CYS A 272 26.30 54.13 3.15
C CYS A 272 27.24 53.57 2.08
N SER A 273 28.55 53.57 2.35
CA SER A 273 29.53 52.82 1.56
C SER A 273 29.79 51.44 2.18
N LEU A 274 30.31 50.49 1.39
CA LEU A 274 30.67 49.16 1.90
C LEU A 274 31.72 49.23 3.03
N ALA A 275 32.52 50.30 3.09
CA ALA A 275 33.50 50.51 4.15
C ALA A 275 32.88 50.94 5.50
N ASP A 276 31.64 51.44 5.47
CA ASP A 276 30.91 51.88 6.67
C ASP A 276 30.11 50.72 7.31
N ALA A 277 30.00 49.57 6.62
CA ALA A 277 29.34 48.39 7.11
C ALA A 277 30.21 47.64 8.13
N CYS A 278 29.58 47.07 9.16
CA CYS A 278 30.29 46.27 10.15
C CYS A 278 30.68 44.91 9.54
N ALA A 279 31.90 44.45 9.84
CA ALA A 279 32.37 43.16 9.38
C ALA A 279 31.61 42.02 10.10
N MET A 280 31.04 41.08 9.34
CA MET A 280 30.37 39.92 9.91
C MET A 280 31.29 39.01 10.72
N ASP A 281 32.60 39.06 10.49
CA ASP A 281 33.59 38.28 11.24
C ASP A 281 33.99 38.94 12.57
N ASP A 282 33.48 40.13 12.88
CA ASP A 282 33.74 40.81 14.15
C ASP A 282 33.02 40.10 15.32
N LEU A 283 33.80 39.42 16.15
CA LEU A 283 33.34 38.71 17.34
C LEU A 283 33.02 39.63 18.53
N GLN A 284 33.17 40.95 18.40
CA GLN A 284 32.83 41.94 19.44
C GLN A 284 31.40 42.47 19.33
N LEU A 285 30.69 42.17 18.23
CA LEU A 285 29.31 42.60 18.01
C LEU A 285 28.35 41.91 18.97
N ARG A 286 27.44 42.67 19.59
CA ARG A 286 26.42 42.18 20.54
C ARG A 286 25.06 42.86 20.35
N GLY A 287 23.97 42.14 20.64
CA GLY A 287 22.62 42.67 20.64
C GLY A 287 21.90 42.52 19.30
N SER A 288 20.84 43.29 19.10
CA SER A 288 19.99 43.24 17.91
C SER A 288 19.86 44.60 17.23
N SER A 289 19.62 44.59 15.91
CA SER A 289 19.26 45.79 15.16
C SER A 289 17.87 46.27 15.57
N SER A 290 17.66 47.59 15.61
CA SER A 290 16.35 48.18 15.91
C SER A 290 15.31 47.80 14.85
N TYR A 291 14.11 47.41 15.27
CA TYR A 291 13.02 47.01 14.37
C TYR A 291 11.71 47.72 14.70
N THR A 292 10.77 47.68 13.75
CA THR A 292 9.44 48.28 13.90
C THR A 292 8.44 47.25 14.43
N ALA A 293 7.28 47.70 14.93
CA ALA A 293 6.23 46.79 15.38
C ALA A 293 5.75 45.83 14.27
N ALA A 294 5.80 46.25 13.00
CA ALA A 294 5.44 45.41 11.85
C ALA A 294 6.36 44.19 11.68
N SER A 295 7.60 44.26 12.18
CA SER A 295 8.57 43.15 12.12
C SER A 295 8.22 41.99 13.06
N LEU A 296 7.32 42.21 14.03
CA LEU A 296 6.84 41.19 14.97
C LEU A 296 5.65 40.40 14.42
N ASP A 297 4.94 40.97 13.45
CA ASP A 297 3.74 40.35 12.88
C ASP A 297 4.10 39.16 11.99
N LYS A 298 3.29 38.09 12.09
CA LYS A 298 3.45 36.92 11.22
C LYS A 298 3.18 37.34 9.77
N TRP A 299 4.16 37.13 8.90
CA TRP A 299 4.00 37.39 7.48
C TRP A 299 2.83 36.59 6.90
N LYS A 300 2.00 37.25 6.09
CA LYS A 300 0.87 36.66 5.39
C LYS A 300 1.08 36.83 3.89
N GLN A 301 0.95 35.74 3.15
CA GLN A 301 1.02 35.81 1.70
C GLN A 301 -0.23 36.51 1.15
N ASP A 302 -0.03 37.61 0.44
CA ASP A 302 -1.09 38.25 -0.34
C ASP A 302 -1.41 37.36 -1.54
N HIS A 303 -2.43 36.52 -1.40
CA HIS A 303 -2.96 35.77 -2.52
C HIS A 303 -3.66 36.75 -3.48
N ALA A 304 -3.26 36.74 -4.75
CA ALA A 304 -4.04 37.42 -5.78
C ALA A 304 -5.51 36.96 -5.67
N PRO A 305 -6.50 37.87 -5.75
CA PRO A 305 -7.90 37.52 -5.57
C PRO A 305 -8.25 36.35 -6.49
N TRP A 306 -8.72 35.27 -5.88
CA TRP A 306 -8.95 34.00 -6.56
C TRP A 306 -9.86 34.21 -7.78
N LYS A 307 -9.29 34.10 -8.98
CA LYS A 307 -10.04 34.22 -10.23
C LYS A 307 -10.60 32.84 -10.58
N MET A 308 -11.86 32.63 -10.23
CA MET A 308 -12.59 31.39 -10.52
C MET A 308 -12.41 31.01 -11.99
N ARG A 309 -11.80 29.86 -12.25
CA ARG A 309 -11.64 29.33 -13.62
C ARG A 309 -12.97 28.72 -14.05
N TRP A 310 -13.87 29.58 -14.54
CA TRP A 310 -15.23 29.22 -14.92
C TRP A 310 -15.29 28.07 -15.94
N ILE A 311 -14.37 28.02 -16.91
CA ILE A 311 -14.37 26.98 -17.96
C ILE A 311 -14.16 25.57 -17.37
N PRO A 312 -13.09 25.28 -16.61
CA PRO A 312 -12.95 24.01 -15.89
C PRO A 312 -14.12 23.69 -14.96
N MET A 313 -14.61 24.67 -14.20
CA MET A 313 -15.75 24.46 -13.29
C MET A 313 -17.02 24.05 -14.04
N ILE A 314 -17.34 24.72 -15.15
CA ILE A 314 -18.48 24.37 -16.00
C ILE A 314 -18.31 22.95 -16.56
N ILE A 315 -17.11 22.60 -17.03
CA ILE A 315 -16.81 21.25 -17.51
C ILE A 315 -17.06 20.21 -16.41
N VAL A 316 -16.52 20.43 -15.20
CA VAL A 316 -16.72 19.54 -14.05
C VAL A 316 -18.19 19.45 -13.68
N ILE A 317 -18.93 20.57 -13.66
CA ILE A 317 -20.38 20.58 -13.38
C ILE A 317 -21.16 19.79 -14.43
N ILE A 318 -20.83 19.94 -15.73
CA ILE A 318 -21.48 19.17 -16.81
C ILE A 318 -21.19 17.68 -16.67
N PHE A 319 -19.93 17.30 -16.44
CA PHE A 319 -19.56 15.89 -16.25
C PHE A 319 -20.17 15.31 -14.98
N LEU A 320 -20.22 16.07 -13.88
CA LEU A 320 -20.88 15.67 -12.64
C LEU A 320 -22.39 15.53 -12.85
N ALA A 321 -23.03 16.46 -13.57
CA ALA A 321 -24.46 16.39 -13.88
C ALA A 321 -24.78 15.17 -14.76
N LEU A 322 -23.97 14.91 -15.79
CA LEU A 322 -24.08 13.70 -16.61
C LEU A 322 -23.87 12.44 -15.78
N PHE A 323 -22.86 12.42 -14.90
CA PHE A 323 -22.58 11.32 -14.00
C PHE A 323 -23.77 11.06 -13.05
N VAL A 324 -24.30 12.09 -12.41
CA VAL A 324 -25.48 12.01 -11.53
C VAL A 324 -26.71 11.54 -12.31
N LEU A 325 -26.96 12.08 -13.51
CA LEU A 325 -28.09 11.64 -14.35
C LEU A 325 -27.96 10.17 -14.75
N LEU A 326 -26.77 9.73 -15.18
CA LEU A 326 -26.53 8.35 -15.56
C LEU A 326 -26.64 7.41 -14.37
N THR A 327 -26.09 7.78 -13.21
CA THR A 327 -26.13 6.97 -11.99
C THR A 327 -27.55 6.90 -11.43
N VAL A 328 -28.27 8.01 -11.31
CA VAL A 328 -29.69 8.05 -10.91
C VAL A 328 -30.55 7.22 -11.87
N LYS A 329 -30.38 7.37 -13.19
CA LYS A 329 -31.09 6.54 -14.17
C LYS A 329 -30.80 5.05 -13.98
N THR A 330 -29.56 4.69 -13.68
CA THR A 330 -29.15 3.29 -13.45
C THR A 330 -29.74 2.74 -12.15
N VAL A 331 -29.74 3.54 -11.08
CA VAL A 331 -30.33 3.23 -9.78
C VAL A 331 -31.86 3.08 -9.90
N ILE A 332 -32.54 4.06 -10.49
CA ILE A 332 -34.00 4.03 -10.71
C ILE A 332 -34.40 2.82 -11.55
N ARG A 333 -33.71 2.52 -12.66
CA ARG A 333 -34.01 1.35 -13.49
C ARG A 333 -33.89 0.03 -12.71
N ARG A 334 -33.02 -0.02 -11.70
CA ARG A 334 -32.81 -1.20 -10.87
C ARG A 334 -33.86 -1.34 -9.75
N PHE A 335 -34.28 -0.23 -9.14
CA PHE A 335 -35.30 -0.24 -8.10
C PHE A 335 -36.74 -0.24 -8.65
N SER A 336 -36.94 0.26 -9.86
CA SER A 336 -38.25 0.38 -10.52
C SER A 336 -38.56 -0.77 -11.47
N ALA A 337 -37.79 -1.86 -11.46
CA ALA A 337 -38.16 -3.09 -12.15
C ALA A 337 -38.93 -3.98 -11.15
N PRO A 338 -40.27 -4.06 -11.20
CA PRO A 338 -40.98 -5.12 -10.52
C PRO A 338 -40.65 -6.43 -11.23
N GLU A 339 -40.47 -7.49 -10.46
CA GLU A 339 -40.49 -8.87 -10.94
C GLU A 339 -41.87 -9.17 -11.55
N THR A 340 -42.07 -8.79 -12.81
CA THR A 340 -43.18 -9.29 -13.63
C THR A 340 -42.59 -9.80 -14.93
N VAL A 341 -42.22 -11.07 -14.92
CA VAL A 341 -42.01 -11.87 -16.13
C VAL A 341 -43.37 -11.99 -16.81
N LYS A 342 -43.60 -11.19 -17.86
CA LYS A 342 -44.62 -11.49 -18.85
C LYS A 342 -43.95 -12.30 -19.95
N THR A 343 -44.30 -13.57 -20.01
CA THR A 343 -43.99 -14.52 -21.08
C THR A 343 -44.62 -14.08 -22.39
N GLU A 344 -43.78 -13.69 -23.35
CA GLU A 344 -44.03 -13.83 -24.78
C GLU A 344 -42.79 -14.47 -25.40
N ASP A 345 -42.92 -15.76 -25.76
CA ASP A 345 -41.99 -16.45 -26.66
C ASP A 345 -42.34 -16.07 -28.11
N PRO A 346 -41.36 -15.83 -28.98
CA PRO A 346 -40.62 -16.97 -29.50
C PRO A 346 -39.09 -16.77 -29.62
N ALA A 347 -38.40 -17.84 -29.23
CA ALA A 347 -37.05 -18.23 -29.63
C ALA A 347 -35.88 -17.37 -29.12
N SER A 348 -35.14 -17.98 -28.19
CA SER A 348 -33.79 -17.62 -27.72
C SER A 348 -33.68 -16.31 -26.94
N ASN A 349 -33.77 -16.41 -25.60
CA ASN A 349 -32.87 -15.78 -24.63
C ASN A 349 -33.54 -15.68 -23.26
N GLU A 350 -33.45 -16.75 -22.47
CA GLU A 350 -33.57 -16.66 -21.02
C GLU A 350 -32.38 -17.37 -20.39
N ILE A 351 -31.45 -16.61 -19.79
CA ILE A 351 -30.64 -17.13 -18.68
C ILE A 351 -30.69 -16.14 -17.52
N SER A 352 -31.39 -16.63 -16.50
CA SER A 352 -31.58 -16.07 -15.19
C SER A 352 -30.27 -15.99 -14.38
N SER A 353 -30.26 -15.01 -13.49
CA SER A 353 -29.23 -14.70 -12.50
C SER A 353 -28.75 -15.93 -11.72
N SER A 354 -27.59 -16.46 -12.10
CA SER A 354 -26.72 -17.22 -11.22
C SER A 354 -25.28 -17.08 -11.71
N SER A 355 -24.33 -17.00 -10.79
CA SER A 355 -22.92 -17.15 -11.12
C SER A 355 -22.61 -18.63 -11.40
N SER A 356 -23.06 -19.17 -12.52
CA SER A 356 -22.50 -20.37 -13.12
C SER A 356 -22.99 -20.55 -14.55
N ILE A 357 -22.02 -20.57 -15.47
CA ILE A 357 -21.96 -21.43 -16.66
C ILE A 357 -23.27 -21.49 -17.47
N GLN A 358 -23.36 -20.58 -18.44
CA GLN A 358 -24.00 -20.90 -19.71
C GLN A 358 -22.97 -21.72 -20.50
N SER A 359 -23.29 -22.96 -20.85
CA SER A 359 -22.52 -23.71 -21.85
C SER A 359 -22.62 -22.96 -23.16
N LEU A 360 -21.50 -22.39 -23.60
CA LEU A 360 -21.31 -22.03 -25.01
C LEU A 360 -21.36 -23.31 -25.86
N PRO A 361 -21.66 -23.22 -27.17
CA PRO A 361 -21.91 -24.39 -28.01
C PRO A 361 -20.80 -25.43 -27.88
N GLU A 362 -21.21 -26.69 -27.76
CA GLU A 362 -20.33 -27.84 -27.68
C GLU A 362 -19.45 -27.90 -28.94
N TYR A 363 -18.13 -27.96 -28.76
CA TYR A 363 -17.21 -28.23 -29.86
C TYR A 363 -17.49 -29.64 -30.38
N SER A 364 -18.05 -29.74 -31.59
CA SER A 364 -18.22 -30.98 -32.32
C SER A 364 -16.85 -31.57 -32.63
N SER A 365 -16.44 -32.59 -31.89
CA SER A 365 -15.18 -33.33 -32.08
C SER A 365 -15.21 -34.27 -33.29
N ARG A 366 -15.85 -33.89 -34.40
CA ARG A 366 -15.89 -34.67 -35.64
C ARG A 366 -15.33 -33.90 -36.83
N VAL A 367 -14.07 -33.48 -36.73
CA VAL A 367 -13.24 -33.21 -37.92
C VAL A 367 -11.82 -33.70 -37.61
N ASN A 368 -11.46 -34.85 -38.17
CA ASN A 368 -10.05 -35.25 -38.26
C ASN A 368 -9.35 -34.23 -39.16
N THR A 369 -8.65 -33.27 -38.57
CA THR A 369 -7.78 -32.34 -39.28
C THR A 369 -6.34 -32.79 -39.06
N PRO A 370 -5.51 -32.95 -40.12
CA PRO A 370 -4.12 -33.33 -39.95
C PRO A 370 -3.38 -32.26 -39.14
N ALA A 371 -2.45 -32.68 -38.29
CA ALA A 371 -1.62 -31.77 -37.50
C ALA A 371 -0.90 -30.76 -38.41
N PRO A 372 -0.93 -29.45 -38.10
CA PRO A 372 -0.10 -28.49 -38.83
C PRO A 372 1.38 -28.72 -38.46
N GLN A 373 2.21 -28.95 -39.47
CA GLN A 373 3.66 -28.88 -39.33
C GLN A 373 4.05 -27.46 -38.94
N TYR A 374 4.42 -27.27 -37.67
CA TYR A 374 5.04 -26.04 -37.19
C TYR A 374 6.47 -25.98 -37.75
N GLN A 375 6.71 -25.12 -38.73
CA GLN A 375 8.04 -24.58 -38.97
C GLN A 375 8.20 -23.34 -38.09
N SER A 376 9.17 -23.38 -37.18
CA SER A 376 9.52 -22.25 -36.32
C SER A 376 10.11 -21.09 -37.15
N PRO A 377 9.65 -19.84 -36.98
CA PRO A 377 10.41 -18.67 -37.42
C PRO A 377 11.40 -18.29 -36.32
N ALA A 378 12.49 -19.06 -36.21
CA ALA A 378 13.74 -18.52 -35.68
C ALA A 378 14.49 -17.88 -36.85
N MET A 379 15.10 -16.71 -36.61
CA MET A 379 15.87 -15.86 -37.55
C MET A 379 15.07 -14.79 -38.31
N SER A 380 14.92 -13.63 -37.67
CA SER A 380 15.03 -12.32 -38.33
C SER A 380 15.06 -11.20 -37.29
N ARG A 381 16.23 -10.94 -36.71
CA ARG A 381 16.79 -9.61 -36.36
C ARG A 381 18.03 -9.79 -35.51
N GLN A 382 19.15 -9.89 -36.21
CA GLN A 382 20.49 -9.77 -35.70
C GLN A 382 20.81 -8.28 -35.58
N ALA A 383 21.15 -7.81 -34.38
CA ALA A 383 21.82 -6.53 -34.20
C ALA A 383 23.33 -6.75 -34.40
N SER A 384 23.93 -5.83 -35.13
CA SER A 384 25.32 -5.82 -35.59
C SER A 384 26.35 -5.82 -34.46
N PHE A 385 27.23 -6.83 -34.43
CA PHE A 385 28.59 -6.70 -33.88
C PHE A 385 29.56 -7.48 -34.77
N ILE A 386 30.53 -6.75 -35.33
CA ILE A 386 31.67 -7.26 -36.08
C ILE A 386 32.76 -7.63 -35.06
N ARG A 387 33.30 -8.88 -35.05
CA ARG A 387 34.66 -9.25 -35.55
C ARG A 387 35.09 -10.68 -35.13
N LYS A 388 35.46 -11.46 -36.16
CA LYS A 388 36.53 -12.49 -36.30
C LYS A 388 36.71 -13.63 -35.27
N GLY A 389 36.61 -14.86 -35.78
CA GLY A 389 37.72 -15.84 -35.66
C GLY A 389 37.37 -17.29 -35.29
N SER A 390 37.38 -18.17 -36.31
CA SER A 390 37.93 -19.55 -36.34
C SER A 390 37.34 -20.71 -35.48
N ASP A 391 36.84 -21.73 -36.20
CA ASP A 391 37.31 -23.14 -36.20
C ASP A 391 36.45 -24.34 -35.67
N ILE A 392 35.92 -25.12 -36.66
CA ILE A 392 35.85 -26.62 -36.82
C ILE A 392 34.69 -27.38 -36.08
N PRO A 393 34.24 -28.62 -36.49
CA PRO A 393 33.31 -29.04 -37.57
C PRO A 393 32.09 -29.91 -37.07
N PRO A 394 31.17 -30.41 -37.95
CA PRO A 394 30.02 -31.26 -37.56
C PRO A 394 30.11 -32.73 -38.06
N VAL A 395 29.10 -33.58 -37.73
CA VAL A 395 28.55 -34.83 -38.38
C VAL A 395 28.23 -35.95 -37.34
N PRO A 396 27.25 -36.89 -37.50
CA PRO A 396 25.92 -36.92 -38.18
C PRO A 396 24.76 -37.63 -37.40
N ASP A 397 23.57 -37.60 -38.00
CA ASP A 397 22.34 -38.36 -37.70
C ASP A 397 22.34 -39.86 -38.10
N ILE A 398 21.51 -40.67 -37.43
CA ILE A 398 21.04 -41.99 -37.89
C ILE A 398 19.51 -42.14 -37.68
N THR A 399 18.82 -42.47 -38.77
CA THR A 399 17.42 -42.91 -38.90
C THR A 399 17.24 -44.42 -38.72
N ILE A 400 16.07 -44.90 -38.25
CA ILE A 400 15.48 -46.22 -38.62
C ILE A 400 13.94 -46.15 -38.71
N ALA A 401 13.39 -46.92 -39.65
CA ALA A 401 12.04 -46.94 -40.20
C ALA A 401 11.17 -48.17 -39.80
N GLY A 402 9.85 -48.06 -40.04
CA GLY A 402 9.05 -49.04 -40.81
C GLY A 402 8.24 -50.14 -40.07
N ILE A 403 6.97 -50.34 -40.49
CA ILE A 403 6.36 -51.58 -41.07
C ILE A 403 4.89 -51.31 -41.46
N ALA A 404 4.41 -51.99 -42.52
CA ALA A 404 3.27 -51.68 -43.39
C ALA A 404 2.20 -52.80 -43.52
N GLU A 405 1.12 -52.47 -44.27
CA GLU A 405 0.14 -53.30 -45.03
C GLU A 405 -0.92 -54.14 -44.27
N LYS A 406 -2.16 -54.42 -44.75
CA LYS A 406 -2.72 -54.54 -46.12
C LYS A 406 -4.28 -54.56 -46.10
N THR A 407 -4.92 -54.32 -47.24
CA THR A 407 -6.38 -54.34 -47.53
C THR A 407 -6.69 -55.43 -48.58
N GLU A 408 -7.85 -56.12 -48.56
CA GLU A 408 -8.76 -56.46 -49.73
C GLU A 408 -9.88 -57.54 -49.45
N PRO A 409 -10.92 -57.78 -50.34
CA PRO A 409 -12.37 -57.70 -49.99
C PRO A 409 -13.28 -58.89 -50.46
N THR A 410 -14.60 -58.64 -50.72
CA THR A 410 -15.69 -59.41 -51.44
C THR A 410 -16.54 -60.44 -50.63
N THR A 411 -17.86 -60.74 -50.83
CA THR A 411 -18.98 -60.37 -51.76
C THR A 411 -20.37 -60.93 -51.27
N GLU A 412 -21.47 -60.24 -51.66
CA GLU A 412 -22.83 -60.65 -52.18
C GLU A 412 -23.75 -61.77 -51.60
N ARG A 413 -25.06 -61.45 -51.40
CA ARG A 413 -26.20 -61.76 -52.34
C ARG A 413 -27.61 -61.29 -51.87
N GLU A 414 -28.27 -60.49 -52.74
CA GLU A 414 -29.66 -60.48 -53.30
C GLU A 414 -30.88 -60.99 -52.48
N MET A 415 -32.16 -60.58 -52.63
CA MET A 415 -33.01 -59.72 -53.50
C MET A 415 -34.40 -59.62 -52.76
N THR A 416 -35.34 -58.68 -52.89
CA THR A 416 -36.05 -58.22 -54.10
C THR A 416 -37.04 -57.05 -53.78
N GLU A 417 -37.01 -56.03 -54.65
CA GLU A 417 -38.11 -55.24 -55.29
C GLU A 417 -39.05 -54.19 -54.62
N LYS A 418 -38.82 -52.92 -55.06
CA LYS A 418 -39.71 -51.93 -55.78
C LYS A 418 -40.96 -51.36 -55.06
N LYS A 419 -41.37 -50.08 -55.20
CA LYS A 419 -41.06 -48.97 -56.15
C LYS A 419 -41.59 -47.60 -55.61
N THR A 420 -40.84 -46.52 -55.90
CA THR A 420 -41.25 -45.11 -56.20
C THR A 420 -42.14 -44.26 -55.28
N THR A 421 -41.49 -43.29 -54.63
CA THR A 421 -41.56 -41.82 -54.89
C THR A 421 -42.90 -41.05 -54.81
N GLU A 422 -42.89 -40.15 -53.81
CA GLU A 422 -43.39 -38.76 -53.79
C GLU A 422 -44.86 -38.41 -53.51
N THR A 423 -44.90 -37.38 -52.65
CA THR A 423 -45.84 -36.26 -52.53
C THR A 423 -47.18 -36.44 -51.80
N VAL A 424 -47.43 -35.41 -50.98
CA VAL A 424 -48.64 -35.05 -50.24
C VAL A 424 -48.79 -35.70 -48.85
N LYS A 425 -47.89 -35.23 -47.97
CA LYS A 425 -48.14 -35.00 -46.54
C LYS A 425 -49.34 -34.06 -46.39
N GLU A 426 -50.47 -34.57 -45.91
CA GLU A 426 -51.39 -33.87 -45.01
C GLU A 426 -52.45 -34.86 -44.53
N MET A 427 -52.87 -34.76 -43.27
CA MET A 427 -53.95 -35.56 -42.66
C MET A 427 -53.65 -37.02 -42.31
N ALA A 428 -52.60 -37.27 -41.53
CA ALA A 428 -52.52 -38.45 -40.66
C ALA A 428 -51.90 -38.14 -39.27
N GLU A 429 -51.84 -36.85 -38.88
CA GLU A 429 -51.54 -36.39 -37.53
C GLU A 429 -52.84 -36.24 -36.72
N THR A 430 -53.41 -37.32 -36.18
CA THR A 430 -54.37 -37.15 -35.07
C THR A 430 -54.62 -38.36 -34.14
N LYS A 431 -54.04 -39.55 -34.37
CA LYS A 431 -54.42 -40.74 -33.55
C LYS A 431 -53.31 -41.55 -32.88
N THR A 432 -52.04 -41.17 -33.02
CA THR A 432 -50.90 -41.84 -32.35
C THR A 432 -50.17 -40.95 -31.33
N VAL A 433 -50.79 -39.85 -30.90
CA VAL A 433 -50.23 -38.88 -29.92
C VAL A 433 -50.72 -39.13 -28.49
N LYS A 434 -51.66 -40.06 -28.25
CA LYS A 434 -52.26 -40.25 -26.92
C LYS A 434 -51.70 -41.39 -26.05
N GLU A 435 -50.84 -42.26 -26.57
CA GLU A 435 -50.36 -43.44 -25.82
C GLU A 435 -48.83 -43.49 -25.58
N MET A 436 -48.07 -42.54 -26.14
CA MET A 436 -46.65 -42.31 -25.79
C MET A 436 -46.46 -41.10 -24.85
N ALA A 437 -47.55 -40.54 -24.32
CA ALA A 437 -47.54 -39.35 -23.47
C ALA A 437 -47.44 -39.64 -21.96
N GLU A 438 -47.45 -40.90 -21.50
CA GLU A 438 -47.47 -41.23 -20.06
C GLU A 438 -46.16 -41.79 -19.46
N THR A 439 -45.07 -41.94 -20.22
CA THR A 439 -43.80 -42.50 -19.67
C THR A 439 -42.56 -41.65 -19.93
N LYS A 440 -42.71 -40.33 -20.03
CA LYS A 440 -41.60 -39.38 -19.87
C LYS A 440 -42.02 -38.19 -19.01
N THR A 441 -42.40 -38.47 -17.77
CA THR A 441 -42.17 -37.51 -16.68
C THR A 441 -40.66 -37.37 -16.52
N VAL A 442 -40.08 -36.48 -17.33
CA VAL A 442 -38.77 -35.90 -17.06
C VAL A 442 -38.83 -35.39 -15.63
N LYS A 443 -38.15 -36.09 -14.72
CA LYS A 443 -37.78 -35.54 -13.41
C LYS A 443 -37.21 -34.17 -13.71
N ALA A 444 -37.96 -33.12 -13.39
CA ALA A 444 -37.48 -31.76 -13.44
C ALA A 444 -36.10 -31.75 -12.79
N LEU A 445 -35.08 -31.38 -13.57
CA LEU A 445 -33.75 -31.12 -13.07
C LEU A 445 -33.92 -30.17 -11.90
N GLN A 446 -33.64 -30.67 -10.68
CA GLN A 446 -33.61 -29.81 -9.51
C GLN A 446 -32.69 -28.63 -9.83
N PRO A 447 -33.10 -27.37 -9.53
CA PRO A 447 -32.26 -26.21 -9.74
C PRO A 447 -30.91 -26.48 -9.09
N GLN A 448 -29.83 -26.34 -9.85
CA GLN A 448 -28.46 -26.55 -9.38
C GLN A 448 -28.24 -25.67 -8.14
N GLN A 449 -28.36 -26.25 -6.95
CA GLN A 449 -28.19 -25.54 -5.69
C GLN A 449 -26.76 -25.01 -5.64
N ARG A 450 -26.63 -23.70 -5.84
CA ARG A 450 -25.46 -22.95 -5.41
C ARG A 450 -25.24 -23.28 -3.94
N ILE A 451 -24.01 -23.58 -3.57
CA ILE A 451 -23.69 -23.89 -2.19
C ILE A 451 -23.63 -22.57 -1.42
N ASP A 452 -24.79 -22.04 -1.04
CA ASP A 452 -24.95 -20.70 -0.44
C ASP A 452 -24.00 -20.48 0.74
N TYR A 453 -23.77 -21.52 1.56
CA TYR A 453 -22.86 -21.42 2.70
C TYR A 453 -21.40 -21.12 2.33
N LEU A 454 -20.90 -21.53 1.15
CA LEU A 454 -19.53 -21.20 0.72
C LEU A 454 -19.42 -19.73 0.32
N ALA A 455 -20.45 -19.18 -0.32
CA ALA A 455 -20.55 -17.75 -0.57
C ALA A 455 -20.61 -16.95 0.74
N GLY A 456 -21.36 -17.46 1.71
CA GLY A 456 -21.42 -16.88 3.06
C GLY A 456 -20.07 -16.88 3.76
N PHE A 457 -19.29 -17.96 3.65
CA PHE A 457 -17.98 -18.06 4.27
C PHE A 457 -16.99 -17.02 3.71
N ILE A 458 -16.92 -16.86 2.38
CA ILE A 458 -16.10 -15.82 1.75
C ILE A 458 -16.55 -14.43 2.20
N SER A 459 -17.87 -14.21 2.29
CA SER A 459 -18.42 -12.92 2.74
C SER A 459 -17.98 -12.58 4.17
N LEU A 460 -18.01 -13.56 5.07
CA LEU A 460 -17.56 -13.40 6.45
C LEU A 460 -16.06 -13.13 6.52
N SER A 461 -15.24 -13.94 5.84
CA SER A 461 -13.78 -13.73 5.78
C SER A 461 -13.44 -12.34 5.24
N ALA A 462 -14.19 -11.82 4.26
CA ALA A 462 -13.97 -10.48 3.71
C ALA A 462 -14.22 -9.38 4.73
N LEU A 463 -15.30 -9.48 5.50
CA LEU A 463 -15.59 -8.53 6.56
C LEU A 463 -14.53 -8.56 7.66
N LEU A 464 -14.06 -9.74 8.08
CA LEU A 464 -13.01 -9.86 9.08
C LEU A 464 -11.69 -9.25 8.61
N VAL A 465 -11.31 -9.43 7.34
CA VAL A 465 -10.13 -8.75 6.75
C VAL A 465 -10.30 -7.23 6.74
N THR A 466 -11.48 -6.71 6.38
CA THR A 466 -11.71 -5.25 6.47
C THR A 466 -11.63 -4.73 7.90
N GLN A 467 -12.12 -5.50 8.88
CA GLN A 467 -12.03 -5.14 10.29
C GLN A 467 -10.58 -5.16 10.77
N ASN A 468 -9.76 -6.12 10.31
CA ASN A 468 -8.34 -6.17 10.59
C ASN A 468 -7.63 -4.89 10.10
N HIS A 469 -7.84 -4.49 8.84
CA HIS A 469 -7.25 -3.25 8.30
C HIS A 469 -7.74 -1.98 9.00
N PHE A 470 -9.03 -1.94 9.39
CA PHE A 470 -9.56 -0.86 10.19
C PHE A 470 -8.83 -0.75 11.52
N CYS A 471 -8.60 -1.88 12.20
CA CYS A 471 -7.90 -1.89 13.47
C CYS A 471 -6.40 -1.59 13.30
N LEU A 472 -5.72 -2.07 12.26
CA LEU A 472 -4.33 -1.68 11.97
C LEU A 472 -4.19 -0.17 11.75
N THR A 473 -5.21 0.49 11.20
CA THR A 473 -5.19 1.93 10.91
C THR A 473 -5.56 2.78 12.14
N PHE A 474 -6.66 2.44 12.82
CA PHE A 474 -7.28 3.28 13.85
C PHE A 474 -7.26 2.69 15.27
N TYR A 475 -6.82 1.44 15.43
CA TYR A 475 -6.81 0.75 16.72
C TYR A 475 -5.64 -0.25 16.82
N PRO A 476 -4.38 0.19 16.55
CA PRO A 476 -3.26 -0.72 16.29
C PRO A 476 -2.87 -1.52 17.52
N GLY A 477 -2.96 -0.96 18.74
CA GLY A 477 -2.63 -1.66 19.98
C GLY A 477 -3.46 -2.92 20.25
N ALA A 478 -4.58 -3.10 19.53
CA ALA A 478 -5.40 -4.31 19.58
C ALA A 478 -4.90 -5.43 18.65
N ILE A 479 -3.91 -5.19 17.78
CA ILE A 479 -3.34 -6.19 16.87
C ILE A 479 -1.82 -6.24 16.99
N GLU A 480 -1.16 -5.09 16.89
CA GLU A 480 0.29 -4.97 16.86
C GLU A 480 0.88 -4.76 18.25
N THR A 481 2.17 -5.08 18.40
CA THR A 481 2.94 -4.89 19.64
C THR A 481 3.34 -3.42 19.85
N THR A 482 2.47 -2.48 19.49
CA THR A 482 2.68 -1.04 19.66
C THR A 482 2.18 -0.57 21.02
N SER A 483 2.37 0.72 21.32
CA SER A 483 1.76 1.35 22.48
C SER A 483 0.24 1.30 22.41
N THR A 484 -0.41 1.28 23.57
CA THR A 484 -1.87 1.12 23.68
C THR A 484 -2.53 2.33 24.32
N HIS A 485 -3.58 2.90 23.73
CA HIS A 485 -4.29 4.05 24.33
C HIS A 485 -5.02 3.62 25.60
N TYR A 486 -5.56 2.40 25.59
CA TYR A 486 -6.22 1.80 26.75
C TYR A 486 -5.70 0.39 27.01
N ARG A 487 -5.68 -0.01 28.29
CA ARG A 487 -5.34 -1.38 28.70
C ARG A 487 -6.24 -2.46 28.06
N SER A 488 -7.44 -2.10 27.61
CA SER A 488 -8.33 -3.01 26.88
C SER A 488 -7.74 -3.46 25.55
N GLU A 489 -6.94 -2.62 24.88
CA GLU A 489 -6.27 -2.96 23.62
C GLU A 489 -5.27 -4.08 23.81
N TYR A 490 -4.47 -3.98 24.88
CA TYR A 490 -3.56 -5.05 25.28
C TYR A 490 -4.31 -6.39 25.45
N TRP A 491 -5.43 -6.40 26.17
CA TRP A 491 -6.23 -7.62 26.33
C TRP A 491 -6.86 -8.09 25.01
N ALA A 492 -7.34 -7.17 24.18
CA ALA A 492 -7.91 -7.48 22.87
C ALA A 492 -6.86 -8.16 21.98
N ARG A 493 -5.63 -7.62 21.92
CA ARG A 493 -4.49 -8.21 21.20
C ARG A 493 -4.14 -9.60 21.72
N MET A 494 -3.98 -9.71 23.03
CA MET A 494 -3.55 -10.95 23.66
C MET A 494 -4.61 -12.05 23.59
N THR A 495 -5.89 -11.78 23.27
CA THR A 495 -6.95 -12.79 23.33
C THR A 495 -7.91 -12.82 22.15
N ILE A 496 -8.46 -11.68 21.75
CA ILE A 496 -9.55 -11.60 20.75
C ILE A 496 -8.97 -11.58 19.33
N ALA A 497 -7.91 -10.80 19.12
CA ALA A 497 -7.34 -10.55 17.80
C ALA A 497 -6.82 -11.84 17.14
N THR A 498 -6.20 -12.74 17.91
CA THR A 498 -5.65 -14.02 17.42
C THR A 498 -6.71 -14.96 16.85
N PHE A 499 -7.99 -14.82 17.22
CA PHE A 499 -9.08 -15.63 16.65
C PHE A 499 -9.82 -14.92 15.51
N PHE A 500 -10.05 -13.60 15.63
CA PHE A 500 -10.98 -12.89 14.73
C PHE A 500 -10.29 -11.94 13.74
N LEU A 501 -9.13 -11.40 14.11
CA LEU A 501 -8.40 -10.40 13.32
C LEU A 501 -7.07 -10.95 12.77
N ASP A 502 -6.83 -12.25 12.91
CA ASP A 502 -5.59 -12.87 12.47
C ASP A 502 -5.51 -12.95 10.92
N PRO A 503 -4.34 -12.72 10.30
CA PRO A 503 -4.10 -12.99 8.87
C PRO A 503 -4.50 -14.40 8.39
N LEU A 504 -4.68 -15.37 9.28
CA LEU A 504 -5.21 -16.72 9.02
C LEU A 504 -6.51 -16.73 8.18
N TRP A 505 -7.33 -15.68 8.27
CA TRP A 505 -8.58 -15.54 7.51
C TRP A 505 -8.39 -15.38 5.99
N ILE A 506 -7.15 -15.19 5.50
CA ILE A 506 -6.81 -15.18 4.07
C ILE A 506 -6.87 -16.59 3.45
N GLY A 507 -6.48 -17.62 4.19
CA GLY A 507 -6.41 -19.00 3.71
C GLY A 507 -7.72 -19.52 3.08
N PRO A 508 -8.89 -19.30 3.70
CA PRO A 508 -10.18 -19.67 3.13
C PRO A 508 -10.43 -19.11 1.72
N PHE A 509 -10.02 -17.87 1.43
CA PHE A 509 -10.20 -17.28 0.10
C PHE A 509 -9.49 -18.08 -0.99
N LEU A 510 -8.24 -18.45 -0.73
CA LEU A 510 -7.42 -19.19 -1.70
C LEU A 510 -7.97 -20.60 -1.90
N MET A 511 -8.29 -21.29 -0.81
CA MET A 511 -8.77 -22.68 -0.83
C MET A 511 -10.16 -22.84 -1.45
N ILE A 512 -11.12 -21.97 -1.11
CA ILE A 512 -12.47 -22.00 -1.68
C ILE A 512 -12.42 -21.66 -3.18
N SER A 513 -11.50 -20.80 -3.61
CA SER A 513 -11.32 -20.50 -5.04
C SER A 513 -11.02 -21.76 -5.86
N THR A 514 -10.19 -22.67 -5.32
CA THR A 514 -9.92 -23.99 -5.91
C THR A 514 -11.18 -24.84 -5.97
N ARG A 515 -11.96 -24.87 -4.89
CA ARG A 515 -13.19 -25.67 -4.79
C ARG A 515 -14.18 -25.33 -5.91
N PHE A 516 -14.39 -24.04 -6.18
CA PHE A 516 -15.26 -23.59 -7.27
C PHE A 516 -14.69 -23.85 -8.67
N LEU A 517 -13.37 -23.74 -8.84
CA LEU A 517 -12.72 -23.97 -10.12
C LEU A 517 -12.82 -25.45 -10.55
N VAL A 518 -12.59 -26.35 -9.59
CA VAL A 518 -12.42 -27.79 -9.81
C VAL A 518 -13.75 -28.54 -9.84
N SER A 519 -14.77 -28.11 -9.09
CA SER A 519 -16.00 -28.88 -8.88
C SER A 519 -16.73 -29.29 -10.17
N ASN A 520 -16.66 -28.48 -11.23
CA ASN A 520 -17.28 -28.85 -12.50
C ASN A 520 -16.46 -29.88 -13.26
N TYR A 521 -15.13 -29.72 -13.27
CA TYR A 521 -14.23 -30.64 -13.95
C TYR A 521 -14.31 -32.04 -13.34
N LEU A 522 -14.26 -32.16 -12.01
CA LEU A 522 -14.36 -33.46 -11.35
C LEU A 522 -15.71 -34.16 -11.61
N ARG A 523 -16.77 -33.40 -11.93
CA ARG A 523 -18.10 -33.94 -12.25
C ARG A 523 -18.25 -34.34 -13.71
N THR A 524 -17.74 -33.54 -14.64
CA THR A 524 -17.99 -33.71 -16.08
C THR A 524 -16.81 -34.31 -16.84
N GLY A 525 -15.59 -34.28 -16.27
CA GLY A 525 -14.35 -34.68 -16.94
C GLY A 525 -13.92 -33.76 -18.09
N ASN A 526 -14.65 -32.67 -18.37
CA ASN A 526 -14.38 -31.78 -19.49
C ASN A 526 -13.38 -30.68 -19.10
N LEU A 527 -12.15 -30.79 -19.62
CA LEU A 527 -11.05 -29.85 -19.35
C LEU A 527 -11.28 -28.46 -19.99
N ALA A 528 -12.02 -28.38 -21.10
CA ALA A 528 -12.22 -27.12 -21.83
C ALA A 528 -12.89 -26.04 -20.96
N ASN A 529 -13.89 -26.45 -20.16
CA ASN A 529 -14.60 -25.56 -19.24
C ASN A 529 -13.70 -24.98 -18.16
N MET A 530 -12.65 -25.70 -17.75
CA MET A 530 -11.70 -25.21 -16.77
C MET A 530 -10.63 -24.34 -17.44
N ALA A 531 -10.08 -24.79 -18.57
CA ALA A 531 -9.08 -24.04 -19.33
C ALA A 531 -9.61 -22.64 -19.68
N GLN A 532 -10.86 -22.55 -20.16
CA GLN A 532 -11.52 -21.27 -20.40
C GLN A 532 -11.55 -20.38 -19.15
N LYS A 533 -11.96 -20.92 -18.00
CA LYS A 533 -12.03 -20.16 -16.74
C LYS A 533 -10.67 -19.68 -16.27
N VAL A 534 -9.62 -20.48 -16.44
CA VAL A 534 -8.25 -20.14 -16.03
C VAL A 534 -7.67 -19.05 -16.94
N VAL A 535 -7.78 -19.20 -18.27
CA VAL A 535 -7.26 -18.23 -19.26
C VAL A 535 -7.92 -16.86 -19.11
N ILE A 536 -9.21 -16.81 -18.82
CA ILE A 536 -9.97 -15.57 -18.67
C ILE A 536 -9.73 -14.87 -17.32
N ARG A 537 -9.32 -15.62 -16.29
CA ARG A 537 -9.24 -15.12 -14.90
C ARG A 537 -8.30 -13.90 -14.73
N PRO A 538 -7.09 -13.83 -15.33
CA PRO A 538 -6.26 -12.63 -15.29
C PRO A 538 -7.00 -11.38 -15.75
N PHE A 539 -7.60 -11.41 -16.93
CA PHE A 539 -8.31 -10.26 -17.50
C PHE A 539 -9.55 -9.88 -16.68
N ARG A 540 -10.23 -10.87 -16.09
CA ARG A 540 -11.39 -10.63 -15.21
C ARG A 540 -11.03 -9.87 -13.94
N LEU A 541 -9.83 -10.10 -13.40
CA LEU A 541 -9.37 -9.50 -12.15
C LEU A 541 -8.62 -8.19 -12.40
N LEU A 542 -7.71 -8.15 -13.37
CA LEU A 542 -6.81 -7.02 -13.61
C LEU A 542 -7.53 -5.80 -14.18
N VAL A 543 -8.51 -5.98 -15.07
CA VAL A 543 -9.22 -4.82 -15.68
C VAL A 543 -9.96 -3.99 -14.62
N PRO A 544 -10.75 -4.59 -13.72
CA PRO A 544 -11.34 -3.84 -12.61
C PRO A 544 -10.31 -3.23 -11.65
N VAL A 545 -9.24 -3.95 -11.32
CA VAL A 545 -8.18 -3.46 -10.42
C VAL A 545 -7.51 -2.22 -11.01
N ALA A 546 -7.11 -2.28 -12.28
CA ALA A 546 -6.53 -1.13 -12.98
C ALA A 546 -7.50 0.07 -13.05
N SER A 547 -8.80 -0.20 -13.19
CA SER A 547 -9.82 0.85 -13.23
C SER A 547 -10.00 1.54 -11.88
N ILE A 548 -9.99 0.78 -10.78
CA ILE A 548 -10.08 1.34 -9.42
C ILE A 548 -8.76 2.00 -9.02
N PHE A 549 -7.62 1.42 -9.37
CA PHE A 549 -6.32 2.04 -9.15
C PHE A 549 -6.21 3.40 -9.86
N LEU A 550 -6.72 3.49 -11.09
CA LEU A 550 -6.81 4.77 -11.80
C LEU A 550 -7.78 5.76 -11.12
N LEU A 551 -8.91 5.29 -10.61
CA LEU A 551 -9.85 6.12 -9.85
C LEU A 551 -9.19 6.65 -8.56
N GLU A 552 -8.55 5.78 -7.79
CA GLU A 552 -7.81 6.14 -6.58
C GLU A 552 -6.71 7.13 -6.89
N TYR A 553 -5.94 6.93 -7.96
CA TYR A 553 -4.91 7.88 -8.41
C TYR A 553 -5.47 9.31 -8.57
N PHE A 554 -6.59 9.47 -9.29
CA PHE A 554 -7.21 10.79 -9.47
C PHE A 554 -7.73 11.39 -8.17
N LEU A 555 -8.28 10.56 -7.27
CA LEU A 555 -8.77 11.03 -5.98
C LEU A 555 -7.63 11.43 -5.04
N MET A 556 -6.54 10.65 -5.01
CA MET A 556 -5.33 10.97 -4.25
C MET A 556 -4.69 12.26 -4.75
N ASP A 557 -4.54 12.42 -6.07
CA ASP A 557 -4.03 13.65 -6.70
C ASP A 557 -4.93 14.87 -6.41
N SER A 558 -6.24 14.67 -6.26
CA SER A 558 -7.17 15.72 -5.83
C SER A 558 -7.09 16.09 -4.34
N GLY A 559 -6.25 15.39 -3.56
CA GLY A 559 -6.05 15.64 -2.12
C GLY A 559 -6.95 14.83 -1.19
N ALA A 560 -7.55 13.73 -1.64
CA ALA A 560 -8.43 12.91 -0.81
C ALA A 560 -7.74 12.26 0.40
N ILE A 561 -6.42 12.12 0.36
CA ILE A 561 -5.57 11.50 1.40
C ILE A 561 -4.76 12.51 2.20
N THR A 562 -5.06 13.81 2.11
CA THR A 562 -4.32 14.89 2.79
C THR A 562 -4.17 14.65 4.29
N TRP A 563 -5.25 14.25 4.96
CA TRP A 563 -5.27 13.96 6.40
C TRP A 563 -4.58 12.66 6.82
N LEU A 564 -4.09 11.86 5.87
CA LEU A 564 -3.50 10.56 6.17
C LEU A 564 -2.16 10.70 6.91
N GLN A 565 -1.38 11.74 6.58
CA GLN A 565 -0.09 12.02 7.23
C GLN A 565 -0.24 12.53 8.67
N ASP A 566 -1.41 13.02 9.05
CA ASP A 566 -1.68 13.48 10.41
C ASP A 566 -2.03 12.34 11.38
N LEU A 567 -2.39 11.18 10.82
CA LEU A 567 -2.97 10.06 11.55
C LEU A 567 -1.99 9.35 12.51
N PRO A 568 -0.71 9.07 12.13
CA PRO A 568 0.20 8.27 12.96
C PRO A 568 0.39 8.81 14.37
N SER A 569 0.47 10.13 14.52
CA SER A 569 0.64 10.80 15.82
C SER A 569 -0.57 10.67 16.76
N ILE A 570 -1.76 10.35 16.21
CA ILE A 570 -3.01 10.16 16.93
C ILE A 570 -3.26 8.68 17.21
N THR A 571 -3.17 7.84 16.18
CA THR A 571 -3.51 6.41 16.28
C THR A 571 -2.34 5.55 16.71
N TRP A 572 -1.12 6.06 16.68
CA TRP A 572 0.13 5.34 16.97
C TRP A 572 0.36 4.16 16.02
N SER A 573 -0.07 4.33 14.76
CA SER A 573 0.13 3.36 13.67
C SER A 573 0.89 4.00 12.52
N GLY A 574 2.03 3.41 12.14
CA GLY A 574 2.74 3.70 10.89
C GLY A 574 2.29 2.82 9.72
N TRP A 575 1.31 1.93 9.91
CA TRP A 575 0.79 1.06 8.86
C TRP A 575 0.15 1.80 7.66
N PRO A 576 -0.66 2.87 7.85
CA PRO A 576 -1.28 3.56 6.73
C PRO A 576 -0.27 4.40 5.96
N TYR A 577 0.11 3.95 4.77
CA TYR A 577 1.05 4.64 3.90
C TYR A 577 0.62 4.52 2.44
N THR A 578 0.62 5.64 1.71
CA THR A 578 0.44 5.60 0.25
C THR A 578 1.07 6.79 -0.45
N THR A 579 1.55 6.58 -1.67
CA THR A 579 2.07 7.64 -2.52
C THR A 579 1.42 7.65 -3.89
N VAL A 580 1.36 8.84 -4.49
CA VAL A 580 0.87 9.00 -5.87
C VAL A 580 1.93 8.47 -6.83
N VAL A 581 1.49 7.74 -7.86
CA VAL A 581 2.38 7.18 -8.88
C VAL A 581 3.11 8.31 -9.62
N ALA A 582 4.44 8.24 -9.70
CA ALA A 582 5.25 9.31 -10.25
C ALA A 582 5.10 9.52 -11.76
N ASN A 583 4.82 8.47 -12.54
CA ASN A 583 4.59 8.58 -13.99
C ASN A 583 3.77 7.40 -14.55
N PRO A 584 3.18 7.54 -15.76
CA PRO A 584 2.35 6.50 -16.36
C PRO A 584 3.07 5.18 -16.65
N GLY A 585 4.39 5.20 -16.85
CA GLY A 585 5.19 4.00 -17.07
C GLY A 585 5.21 3.11 -15.83
N ILE A 586 5.41 3.72 -14.65
CA ILE A 586 5.35 3.03 -13.36
C ILE A 586 3.94 2.48 -13.10
N PHE A 587 2.89 3.23 -13.43
CA PHE A 587 1.51 2.75 -13.32
C PHE A 587 1.28 1.47 -14.13
N ILE A 588 1.73 1.45 -15.39
CA ILE A 588 1.59 0.26 -16.26
C ILE A 588 2.41 -0.90 -15.71
N ASP A 589 3.65 -0.64 -15.28
CA ASP A 589 4.52 -1.66 -14.69
C ASP A 589 3.89 -2.30 -13.45
N GLU A 590 3.32 -1.49 -12.53
CA GLU A 590 2.65 -1.96 -11.33
C GLU A 590 1.42 -2.82 -11.62
N VAL A 591 0.61 -2.45 -12.61
CA VAL A 591 -0.54 -3.25 -13.05
C VAL A 591 -0.08 -4.56 -13.72
N LEU A 592 0.99 -4.55 -14.50
CA LEU A 592 1.54 -5.75 -15.12
C LEU A 592 2.19 -6.69 -14.12
N GLN A 593 2.86 -6.15 -13.09
CA GLN A 593 3.43 -6.93 -11.99
C GLN A 593 2.37 -7.82 -11.32
N LEU A 594 1.12 -7.35 -11.17
CA LEU A 594 0.03 -8.16 -10.61
C LEU A 594 -0.27 -9.44 -11.42
N ALA A 595 0.05 -9.46 -12.71
CA ALA A 595 -0.17 -10.61 -13.59
C ALA A 595 1.01 -11.59 -13.61
N TYR A 596 2.23 -11.09 -13.41
CA TYR A 596 3.48 -11.80 -13.74
C TYR A 596 4.49 -11.91 -12.59
N LEU A 597 4.22 -11.38 -11.39
CA LEU A 597 5.14 -11.52 -10.27
C LEU A 597 5.39 -13.02 -9.98
N ILE A 598 6.66 -13.43 -9.93
CA ILE A 598 7.15 -14.78 -9.55
C ILE A 598 7.78 -14.66 -8.13
N PRO A 599 7.98 -15.77 -7.39
CA PRO A 599 7.30 -16.11 -6.12
C PRO A 599 7.50 -15.12 -4.94
N ASN A 600 6.54 -15.17 -4.00
CA ASN A 600 6.43 -14.47 -2.71
C ASN A 600 7.19 -13.15 -2.55
N ALA A 601 6.87 -12.16 -3.38
CA ALA A 601 7.20 -10.77 -3.09
C ALA A 601 5.91 -9.94 -3.10
N ALA A 602 5.87 -8.87 -2.31
CA ALA A 602 4.82 -7.88 -2.43
C ALA A 602 5.01 -7.08 -3.73
N PRO A 603 3.99 -6.95 -4.59
CA PRO A 603 4.08 -6.14 -5.81
C PRO A 603 4.20 -4.66 -5.42
N ARG A 604 4.93 -3.86 -6.23
CA ARG A 604 5.16 -2.43 -5.94
C ARG A 604 3.88 -1.61 -5.76
N ILE A 605 2.81 -2.04 -6.43
CA ILE A 605 1.48 -1.43 -6.31
C ILE A 605 0.98 -1.33 -4.86
N THR A 606 1.48 -2.17 -3.93
CA THR A 606 1.12 -2.12 -2.51
C THR A 606 1.50 -0.81 -1.81
N TYR A 607 2.46 -0.04 -2.35
CA TYR A 607 2.84 1.28 -1.84
C TYR A 607 2.04 2.43 -2.46
N ASN A 608 1.53 2.25 -3.67
CA ASN A 608 0.81 3.30 -4.41
C ASN A 608 -0.71 3.09 -4.43
N TYR A 609 -1.19 2.02 -3.82
CA TYR A 609 -2.60 1.68 -3.68
C TYR A 609 -2.98 1.72 -2.21
N CYS A 610 -4.20 2.15 -1.88
CA CYS A 610 -4.62 2.36 -0.49
C CYS A 610 -4.84 1.08 0.35
N THR A 611 -4.22 -0.05 -0.03
CA THR A 611 -4.23 -1.32 0.70
C THR A 611 -3.01 -2.17 0.35
N GLY A 612 -2.28 -2.67 1.36
CA GLY A 612 -1.12 -3.54 1.16
C GLY A 612 -1.42 -4.99 0.74
N VAL A 613 -2.68 -5.42 0.63
CA VAL A 613 -3.04 -6.85 0.41
C VAL A 613 -3.16 -7.28 -1.05
N LEU A 614 -2.92 -6.38 -2.01
CA LEU A 614 -3.05 -6.69 -3.45
C LEU A 614 -2.11 -7.82 -3.92
N TRP A 615 -1.09 -8.17 -3.15
CA TRP A 615 -0.22 -9.35 -3.38
C TRP A 615 -1.01 -10.67 -3.50
N THR A 616 -2.22 -10.77 -2.92
CA THR A 616 -3.05 -11.97 -3.03
C THR A 616 -3.56 -12.23 -4.46
N ILE A 617 -3.60 -11.21 -5.34
CA ILE A 617 -4.03 -11.35 -6.73
C ILE A 617 -3.05 -12.23 -7.54
N PRO A 618 -1.73 -11.94 -7.57
CA PRO A 618 -0.73 -12.84 -8.14
C PRO A 618 -0.88 -14.29 -7.64
N VAL A 619 -1.02 -14.47 -6.33
CA VAL A 619 -1.20 -15.80 -5.70
C VAL A 619 -2.44 -16.51 -6.23
N GLN A 620 -3.56 -15.79 -6.42
CA GLN A 620 -4.78 -16.33 -7.01
C GLN A 620 -4.65 -16.71 -8.48
N LEU A 621 -3.88 -15.93 -9.26
CA LEU A 621 -3.64 -16.22 -10.67
C LEU A 621 -2.74 -17.44 -10.83
N GLN A 622 -1.61 -17.48 -10.11
CA GLN A 622 -0.71 -18.62 -10.11
C GLN A 622 -1.41 -19.89 -9.62
N GLY A 623 -2.15 -19.80 -8.52
CA GLY A 623 -2.90 -20.94 -7.98
C GLY A 623 -3.95 -21.50 -8.94
N ALA A 624 -4.54 -20.67 -9.81
CA ALA A 624 -5.45 -21.13 -10.86
C ALA A 624 -4.74 -22.00 -11.90
N TRP A 625 -3.56 -21.59 -12.35
CA TRP A 625 -2.72 -22.36 -13.28
C TRP A 625 -2.19 -23.64 -12.65
N GLN A 626 -1.72 -23.56 -11.41
CA GLN A 626 -1.27 -24.72 -10.64
C GLN A 626 -2.39 -25.76 -10.47
N THR A 627 -3.61 -25.30 -10.18
CA THR A 627 -4.78 -26.19 -10.07
C THR A 627 -5.10 -26.86 -11.41
N LEU A 628 -4.94 -26.17 -12.54
CA LEU A 628 -5.13 -26.74 -13.88
C LEU A 628 -4.12 -27.85 -14.17
N LEU A 629 -2.84 -27.60 -13.90
CA LEU A 629 -1.77 -28.59 -14.05
C LEU A 629 -2.01 -29.81 -13.15
N ALA A 630 -2.40 -29.58 -11.89
CA ALA A 630 -2.74 -30.64 -10.97
C ALA A 630 -3.87 -31.53 -11.51
N LEU A 631 -4.92 -30.94 -12.10
CA LEU A 631 -6.03 -31.71 -12.69
C LEU A 631 -5.62 -32.54 -13.91
N ILE A 632 -4.71 -32.04 -14.74
CA ILE A 632 -4.15 -32.81 -15.85
C ILE A 632 -3.40 -34.05 -15.30
N MET A 633 -2.55 -33.87 -14.29
CA MET A 633 -1.83 -34.97 -13.65
C MET A 633 -2.76 -35.99 -12.96
N ILE A 634 -3.80 -35.50 -12.28
CA ILE A 634 -4.81 -36.33 -11.61
C ILE A 634 -5.54 -37.24 -12.60
N ARG A 635 -5.87 -36.72 -13.79
CA ARG A 635 -6.61 -37.47 -14.81
C ARG A 635 -5.90 -38.76 -15.19
N GLU A 636 -4.57 -38.72 -15.25
CA GLU A 636 -3.74 -39.89 -15.56
C GLU A 636 -3.66 -40.87 -14.36
N CYS A 637 -3.84 -40.37 -13.13
CA CYS A 637 -3.84 -41.17 -11.91
C CYS A 637 -5.22 -41.82 -11.65
N LYS A 638 -5.48 -42.96 -12.29
CA LYS A 638 -6.75 -43.69 -12.17
C LYS A 638 -7.02 -44.25 -10.76
N THR A 639 -5.99 -44.59 -9.98
CA THR A 639 -6.17 -45.21 -8.65
C THR A 639 -6.28 -44.16 -7.54
N PRO A 640 -7.38 -44.16 -6.74
CA PRO A 640 -7.62 -43.14 -5.73
C PRO A 640 -6.48 -43.00 -4.71
N TRP A 641 -5.96 -44.10 -4.15
CA TRP A 641 -4.88 -44.02 -3.15
C TRP A 641 -3.61 -43.35 -3.69
N LYS A 642 -3.21 -43.65 -4.94
CA LYS A 642 -2.04 -43.00 -5.57
C LYS A 642 -2.27 -41.50 -5.76
N ARG A 643 -3.51 -41.11 -6.07
CA ARG A 643 -3.90 -39.71 -6.22
C ARG A 643 -3.87 -38.95 -4.88
N PHE A 644 -4.38 -39.54 -3.80
CA PHE A 644 -4.26 -38.94 -2.46
C PHE A 644 -2.81 -38.87 -1.98
N ALA A 645 -1.98 -39.87 -2.28
CA ALA A 645 -0.54 -39.81 -2.02
C ALA A 645 0.15 -38.68 -2.79
N MET A 646 -0.22 -38.47 -4.05
CA MET A 646 0.27 -37.33 -4.84
C MET A 646 -0.12 -35.98 -4.22
N TYR A 647 -1.36 -35.84 -3.75
CA TYR A 647 -1.78 -34.62 -3.04
C TYR A 647 -0.96 -34.37 -1.79
N ALA A 648 -0.79 -35.39 -0.95
CA ALA A 648 0.02 -35.28 0.26
C ALA A 648 1.46 -34.88 -0.06
N PHE A 649 2.06 -35.50 -1.10
CA PHE A 649 3.39 -35.14 -1.58
C PHE A 649 3.47 -33.68 -2.04
N CYS A 650 2.53 -33.22 -2.86
CA CYS A 650 2.51 -31.83 -3.34
C CYS A 650 2.29 -30.84 -2.18
N ILE A 651 1.38 -31.12 -1.24
CA ILE A 651 1.13 -30.26 -0.08
C ILE A 651 2.40 -30.10 0.76
N ALA A 652 3.09 -31.21 1.07
CA ALA A 652 4.31 -31.19 1.85
C ALA A 652 5.44 -30.42 1.15
N ASN A 653 5.65 -30.63 -0.15
CA ASN A 653 6.68 -29.92 -0.91
C ASN A 653 6.38 -28.42 -1.03
N HIS A 654 5.12 -28.04 -1.26
CA HIS A 654 4.76 -26.61 -1.31
C HIS A 654 4.86 -25.94 0.06
N TRP A 655 4.49 -26.63 1.15
CA TRP A 655 4.74 -26.11 2.50
C TRP A 655 6.23 -25.93 2.74
N TYR A 656 7.05 -26.94 2.46
CA TYR A 656 8.51 -26.85 2.62
C TYR A 656 9.11 -25.71 1.80
N ALA A 657 8.64 -25.50 0.57
CA ALA A 657 9.09 -24.41 -0.31
C ALA A 657 8.45 -23.04 -0.03
N LEU A 658 7.79 -22.85 1.13
CA LEU A 658 7.08 -21.61 1.52
C LEU A 658 6.06 -21.13 0.47
N SER A 659 5.45 -22.04 -0.28
CA SER A 659 4.54 -21.73 -1.38
C SER A 659 3.07 -21.86 -0.98
N TRP A 660 2.26 -20.87 -1.36
CA TRP A 660 0.80 -20.90 -1.20
C TRP A 660 0.12 -22.07 -1.94
N GLY A 661 0.85 -22.79 -2.81
CA GLY A 661 0.38 -23.98 -3.50
C GLY A 661 -0.18 -25.08 -2.59
N SER A 662 0.27 -25.15 -1.34
CA SER A 662 -0.23 -26.10 -0.33
C SER A 662 -1.74 -25.92 -0.06
N TYR A 663 -2.24 -24.68 -0.07
CA TYR A 663 -3.67 -24.36 0.10
C TYR A 663 -4.49 -24.81 -1.12
N TYR A 664 -3.96 -24.62 -2.32
CA TYR A 664 -4.62 -25.04 -3.56
C TYR A 664 -4.71 -26.57 -3.66
N TYR A 665 -3.62 -27.29 -3.41
CA TYR A 665 -3.64 -28.75 -3.39
C TYR A 665 -4.53 -29.31 -2.26
N SER A 666 -4.59 -28.66 -1.10
CA SER A 666 -5.49 -29.05 -0.02
C SER A 666 -6.97 -28.87 -0.40
N GLY A 667 -7.32 -27.76 -1.06
CA GLY A 667 -8.68 -27.54 -1.58
C GLY A 667 -9.09 -28.56 -2.65
N LEU A 668 -8.14 -28.97 -3.49
CA LEU A 668 -8.31 -30.02 -4.49
C LEU A 668 -8.49 -31.40 -3.86
N LEU A 669 -7.70 -31.72 -2.84
CA LEU A 669 -7.82 -32.95 -2.04
C LEU A 669 -9.21 -33.04 -1.40
N LEU A 670 -9.68 -31.99 -0.73
CA LEU A 670 -11.01 -31.97 -0.10
C LEU A 670 -12.13 -32.12 -1.14
N ALA A 671 -11.98 -31.49 -2.31
CA ALA A 671 -12.95 -31.60 -3.38
C ALA A 671 -13.06 -33.02 -3.94
N ASP A 672 -11.93 -33.67 -4.17
CA ASP A 672 -11.87 -35.03 -4.70
C ASP A 672 -12.29 -36.08 -3.67
N LEU A 673 -11.96 -35.88 -2.39
CA LEU A 673 -12.42 -36.72 -1.27
C LEU A 673 -13.95 -36.81 -1.23
N ASP A 674 -14.61 -35.66 -1.31
CA ASP A 674 -16.08 -35.57 -1.30
C ASP A 674 -16.72 -36.30 -2.50
N MET A 675 -16.10 -36.18 -3.68
CA MET A 675 -16.62 -36.76 -4.90
C MET A 675 -16.36 -38.26 -5.04
N THR A 676 -15.16 -38.70 -4.69
CA THR A 676 -14.72 -40.09 -4.86
C THR A 676 -15.37 -41.01 -3.83
N PHE A 677 -15.39 -40.62 -2.56
CA PHE A 677 -15.87 -41.49 -1.48
C PHE A 677 -17.30 -41.19 -1.03
N LYS A 678 -17.88 -40.02 -1.38
CA LYS A 678 -19.22 -39.58 -0.94
C LYS A 678 -19.45 -39.78 0.57
N TYR A 679 -18.38 -39.61 1.34
CA TYR A 679 -18.29 -40.04 2.74
C TYR A 679 -19.27 -39.32 3.67
N LYS A 680 -19.73 -38.11 3.28
CA LYS A 680 -20.70 -37.31 4.04
C LYS A 680 -21.99 -38.08 4.36
N LYS A 681 -22.50 -38.89 3.41
CA LYS A 681 -23.72 -39.69 3.63
C LYS A 681 -23.53 -40.75 4.72
N TRP A 682 -22.39 -41.43 4.69
CA TRP A 682 -22.02 -42.42 5.69
C TRP A 682 -21.79 -41.77 7.06
N LEU A 683 -21.14 -40.60 7.07
CA LEU A 683 -20.84 -39.87 8.30
C LEU A 683 -22.12 -39.37 8.98
N TYR A 684 -23.08 -38.82 8.24
CA TYR A 684 -24.37 -38.40 8.81
C TYR A 684 -25.23 -39.55 9.32
N ALA A 685 -25.11 -40.75 8.74
CA ALA A 685 -25.78 -41.95 9.26
C ALA A 685 -25.17 -42.43 10.58
N ASN A 686 -23.86 -42.27 10.75
CA ASN A 686 -23.12 -42.76 11.91
C ASN A 686 -22.78 -41.65 12.91
N LYS A 687 -23.74 -41.30 13.78
CA LYS A 687 -23.58 -40.26 14.81
C LYS A 687 -22.37 -40.48 15.72
N LEU A 688 -22.03 -41.74 16.03
CA LEU A 688 -20.87 -42.10 16.85
C LEU A 688 -19.52 -41.78 16.18
N ALA A 689 -19.45 -41.71 14.85
CA ALA A 689 -18.26 -41.27 14.13
C ALA A 689 -18.30 -39.77 13.80
N TYR A 690 -19.49 -39.23 13.52
CA TYR A 690 -19.70 -37.83 13.15
C TYR A 690 -19.22 -36.84 14.23
N TYR A 691 -19.72 -36.98 15.46
CA TYR A 691 -19.41 -36.01 16.52
C TYR A 691 -17.93 -36.03 16.92
N PRO A 692 -17.25 -37.18 17.09
CA PRO A 692 -15.81 -37.19 17.36
C PRO A 692 -14.98 -36.55 16.25
N ILE A 693 -15.29 -36.84 14.97
CA ILE A 693 -14.58 -36.23 13.85
C ILE A 693 -14.81 -34.72 13.80
N LEU A 694 -16.05 -34.27 13.96
CA LEU A 694 -16.38 -32.84 13.96
C LEU A 694 -15.67 -32.12 15.13
N ASN A 695 -15.68 -32.69 16.33
CA ASN A 695 -14.99 -32.10 17.49
C ASN A 695 -13.47 -32.09 17.29
N ALA A 696 -12.89 -33.15 16.71
CA ALA A 696 -11.46 -33.17 16.39
C ALA A 696 -11.09 -32.07 15.39
N LEU A 697 -11.92 -31.82 14.37
CA LEU A 697 -11.70 -30.71 13.43
C LEU A 697 -11.84 -29.34 14.11
N ILE A 698 -12.83 -29.16 14.99
CA ILE A 698 -13.01 -27.92 15.75
C ILE A 698 -11.81 -27.67 16.65
N LEU A 699 -11.36 -28.68 17.39
CA LEU A 699 -10.17 -28.60 18.23
C LEU A 699 -8.92 -28.30 17.41
N LEU A 700 -8.78 -28.88 16.21
CA LEU A 700 -7.65 -28.62 15.32
C LEU A 700 -7.66 -27.18 14.79
N ALA A 701 -8.83 -26.65 14.41
CA ALA A 701 -8.98 -25.25 14.00
C ALA A 701 -8.65 -24.30 15.17
N LEU A 702 -9.21 -24.56 16.35
CA LEU A 702 -8.95 -23.77 17.55
C LEU A 702 -7.49 -23.87 18.02
N ALA A 703 -6.85 -25.03 17.86
CA ALA A 703 -5.45 -25.22 18.21
C ALA A 703 -4.52 -24.40 17.32
N GLY A 704 -4.82 -24.28 16.01
CA GLY A 704 -3.99 -23.48 15.12
C GLY A 704 -4.06 -21.97 15.40
N PHE A 705 -5.25 -21.43 15.72
CA PHE A 705 -5.39 -20.08 16.30
C PHE A 705 -4.76 -19.99 17.71
N GLY A 706 -4.88 -21.07 18.48
CA GLY A 706 -4.30 -21.21 19.81
C GLY A 706 -2.78 -21.17 19.83
N CYS A 707 -2.10 -21.54 18.74
CA CYS A 707 -0.65 -21.37 18.60
C CYS A 707 -0.27 -19.89 18.64
N ASP A 708 -0.95 -19.05 17.86
CA ASP A 708 -0.69 -17.60 17.84
C ASP A 708 -1.05 -16.97 19.20
N LEU A 709 -2.15 -17.42 19.82
CA LEU A 709 -2.50 -17.04 21.19
C LEU A 709 -1.39 -17.42 22.19
N ALA A 710 -0.92 -18.66 22.15
CA ALA A 710 0.13 -19.15 23.03
C ALA A 710 1.44 -18.37 22.80
N SER A 711 1.78 -18.03 21.56
CA SER A 711 2.93 -17.17 21.25
C SER A 711 2.84 -15.81 21.91
N GLN A 712 1.67 -15.17 21.89
CA GLN A 712 1.46 -13.88 22.57
C GLN A 712 1.67 -13.99 24.09
N TRP A 713 1.14 -15.04 24.74
CA TRP A 713 1.21 -15.18 26.21
C TRP A 713 2.53 -15.74 26.75
N THR A 714 3.17 -16.64 26.00
CA THR A 714 4.38 -17.35 26.47
C THR A 714 5.67 -16.74 25.92
N GLY A 715 5.59 -15.87 24.91
CA GLY A 715 6.74 -15.34 24.19
C GLY A 715 7.42 -16.35 23.25
N HIS A 716 7.00 -17.62 23.23
CA HIS A 716 7.52 -18.62 22.29
C HIS A 716 6.95 -18.39 20.89
N GLN A 717 7.77 -17.93 19.95
CA GLN A 717 7.37 -17.64 18.57
C GLN A 717 7.34 -18.91 17.71
N PHE A 718 6.20 -19.60 17.65
CA PHE A 718 6.05 -20.83 16.86
C PHE A 718 6.28 -20.59 15.36
N ALA A 719 5.87 -19.42 14.85
CA ALA A 719 6.07 -19.05 13.45
C ALA A 719 7.56 -18.89 13.10
N THR A 720 8.37 -18.31 14.00
CA THR A 720 9.83 -18.23 13.79
C THR A 720 10.47 -19.60 13.81
N LEU A 721 10.07 -20.47 14.74
CA LEU A 721 10.57 -21.85 14.83
C LEU A 721 10.23 -22.67 13.57
N GLU A 722 9.02 -22.52 13.05
CA GLU A 722 8.63 -23.10 11.75
C GLU A 722 9.52 -22.54 10.64
N ASN A 723 9.64 -21.20 10.55
CA ASN A 723 10.43 -20.51 9.53
C ASN A 723 11.89 -21.03 9.47
N SER A 724 12.48 -21.33 10.63
CA SER A 724 13.83 -21.89 10.75
C SER A 724 14.07 -23.21 10.00
N TRP A 725 13.02 -23.99 9.72
CA TRP A 725 13.10 -25.29 9.02
C TRP A 725 13.05 -25.17 7.49
N HIS A 726 12.62 -24.02 6.98
CA HIS A 726 12.47 -23.80 5.55
C HIS A 726 13.81 -23.52 4.86
N PRO A 727 13.92 -23.76 3.55
CA PRO A 727 15.13 -23.55 2.80
C PRO A 727 15.39 -22.06 2.55
N ASP A 728 16.62 -21.63 2.80
CA ASP A 728 17.14 -20.33 2.38
C ASP A 728 17.54 -20.39 0.90
N VAL A 729 16.90 -19.58 0.06
CA VAL A 729 17.05 -19.67 -1.41
C VAL A 729 18.50 -19.42 -1.88
N PRO A 730 19.24 -18.43 -1.35
CA PRO A 730 20.63 -18.18 -1.76
C PRO A 730 21.61 -19.31 -1.38
N THR A 731 21.46 -19.90 -0.19
CA THR A 731 22.44 -20.87 0.34
C THR A 731 22.04 -22.32 0.11
N GLY A 732 20.75 -22.62 -0.07
CA GLY A 732 20.21 -23.98 -0.15
C GLY A 732 20.21 -24.75 1.18
N LEU A 733 20.64 -24.11 2.28
CA LEU A 733 20.58 -24.64 3.63
C LEU A 733 19.23 -24.31 4.28
N SER A 734 18.94 -24.85 5.47
CA SER A 734 17.83 -24.33 6.27
C SER A 734 18.14 -22.92 6.77
N MET A 735 17.11 -22.08 6.95
CA MET A 735 17.29 -20.70 7.45
C MET A 735 18.00 -20.65 8.81
N SER A 736 17.84 -21.67 9.67
CA SER A 736 18.60 -21.77 10.92
C SER A 736 20.10 -21.93 10.70
N GLN A 737 20.49 -22.77 9.73
CA GLN A 737 21.90 -23.04 9.41
C GLN A 737 22.55 -21.88 8.66
N ALA A 738 21.77 -21.13 7.88
CA ALA A 738 22.21 -19.93 7.18
C ALA A 738 22.34 -18.70 8.11
N GLY A 739 21.85 -18.77 9.36
CA GLY A 739 21.85 -17.64 10.28
C GLY A 739 20.82 -16.56 9.92
N THR A 740 19.83 -16.87 9.08
CA THR A 740 18.82 -15.94 8.57
C THR A 740 17.44 -16.14 9.22
N SER A 741 17.39 -16.80 10.39
CA SER A 741 16.13 -17.10 11.08
C SER A 741 15.44 -15.83 11.60
N THR A 742 14.40 -15.39 10.90
CA THR A 742 13.56 -14.24 11.27
C THR A 742 12.09 -14.63 11.40
N TYR A 743 11.27 -13.76 11.97
CA TYR A 743 9.82 -13.93 11.91
C TYR A 743 9.35 -13.79 10.45
N PRO A 744 8.50 -14.71 9.94
CA PRO A 744 8.10 -14.69 8.54
C PRO A 744 7.25 -13.47 8.19
N ASP A 745 7.46 -12.91 6.99
CA ASP A 745 6.65 -11.82 6.47
C ASP A 745 5.16 -12.21 6.36
N TYR A 746 4.28 -11.21 6.43
CA TYR A 746 2.82 -11.40 6.42
C TYR A 746 2.25 -12.10 5.17
N TYR A 747 3.00 -12.09 4.06
CA TYR A 747 2.63 -12.75 2.81
C TYR A 747 3.22 -14.16 2.66
N ILE A 748 3.96 -14.66 3.66
CA ILE A 748 4.51 -16.01 3.70
C ILE A 748 3.50 -16.97 4.37
N PRO A 749 3.19 -18.13 3.76
CA PRO A 749 2.23 -19.08 4.33
C PRO A 749 2.81 -19.78 5.57
N ARG A 750 2.00 -19.88 6.63
CA ARG A 750 2.33 -20.57 7.90
C ARG A 750 1.61 -21.92 8.01
N LEU A 751 2.19 -22.89 8.73
CA LEU A 751 1.62 -24.23 8.94
C LEU A 751 0.36 -24.18 9.79
N ASN A 752 0.38 -23.41 10.88
CA ASN A 752 -0.80 -23.24 11.73
C ASN A 752 -1.98 -22.64 10.94
N ALA A 753 -1.69 -21.73 10.01
CA ALA A 753 -2.68 -21.17 9.09
C ALA A 753 -3.21 -22.20 8.09
N LEU A 754 -2.34 -23.04 7.52
CA LEU A 754 -2.73 -24.10 6.59
C LEU A 754 -3.66 -25.11 7.28
N VAL A 755 -3.24 -25.62 8.43
CA VAL A 755 -3.99 -26.62 9.22
C VAL A 755 -5.35 -26.05 9.66
N SER A 756 -5.37 -24.83 10.19
CA SER A 756 -6.61 -24.15 10.58
C SER A 756 -7.56 -23.97 9.40
N THR A 757 -7.03 -23.57 8.24
CA THR A 757 -7.84 -23.35 7.04
C THR A 757 -8.47 -24.65 6.54
N VAL A 758 -7.69 -25.74 6.46
CA VAL A 758 -8.20 -27.05 6.07
C VAL A 758 -9.28 -27.52 7.04
N ALA A 759 -9.06 -27.36 8.34
CA ALA A 759 -10.03 -27.72 9.38
C ALA A 759 -11.31 -26.89 9.28
N MET A 760 -11.21 -25.56 9.15
CA MET A 760 -12.35 -24.66 8.96
C MET A 760 -13.16 -25.03 7.72
N GLN A 761 -12.50 -25.26 6.58
CA GLN A 761 -13.18 -25.67 5.35
C GLN A 761 -13.93 -26.99 5.54
N ALA A 762 -13.33 -27.97 6.21
CA ALA A 762 -13.97 -29.24 6.52
C ALA A 762 -15.17 -29.06 7.47
N ILE A 763 -15.06 -28.22 8.51
CA ILE A 763 -16.16 -27.90 9.45
C ILE A 763 -17.35 -27.30 8.69
N VAL A 764 -17.10 -26.31 7.82
CA VAL A 764 -18.13 -25.66 7.01
C VAL A 764 -18.84 -26.68 6.10
N GLU A 765 -18.11 -27.63 5.52
CA GLU A 765 -18.70 -28.66 4.66
C GLU A 765 -19.43 -29.79 5.42
N LEU A 766 -19.11 -30.01 6.70
CA LEU A 766 -19.65 -31.11 7.51
C LEU A 766 -20.71 -30.71 8.54
N SER A 767 -20.79 -29.44 8.93
CA SER A 767 -21.72 -28.98 9.98
C SER A 767 -22.94 -28.29 9.40
N PRO A 768 -24.16 -28.90 9.46
CA PRO A 768 -25.39 -28.24 9.01
C PRO A 768 -25.70 -26.95 9.77
N ALA A 769 -25.28 -26.86 11.04
CA ALA A 769 -25.47 -25.66 11.85
C ALA A 769 -24.63 -24.49 11.31
N VAL A 770 -23.36 -24.72 11.02
CA VAL A 770 -22.47 -23.71 10.42
C VAL A 770 -22.96 -23.33 9.02
N GLN A 771 -23.40 -24.30 8.23
CA GLN A 771 -24.00 -24.04 6.92
C GLN A 771 -25.21 -23.12 7.00
N LYS A 772 -26.11 -23.35 7.97
CA LYS A 772 -27.29 -22.51 8.19
C LYS A 772 -26.91 -21.07 8.56
N ILE A 773 -25.88 -20.88 9.39
CA ILE A 773 -25.37 -19.56 9.77
C ILE A 773 -24.77 -18.84 8.55
N LEU A 774 -23.94 -19.51 7.77
CA LEU A 774 -23.30 -18.93 6.60
C LEU A 774 -24.28 -18.68 5.44
N SER A 775 -25.35 -19.46 5.34
CA SER A 775 -26.46 -19.23 4.42
C SER A 775 -27.38 -18.05 4.84
N ALA A 776 -27.02 -17.27 5.85
CA ALA A 776 -27.79 -16.09 6.25
C ALA A 776 -27.97 -15.09 5.09
N LYS A 777 -29.19 -14.55 4.95
CA LYS A 777 -29.57 -13.63 3.86
C LYS A 777 -28.66 -12.39 3.78
N VAL A 778 -28.16 -11.90 4.92
CA VAL A 778 -27.26 -10.74 4.97
C VAL A 778 -25.96 -11.03 4.22
N LEU A 779 -25.32 -12.17 4.49
CA LEU A 779 -24.08 -12.57 3.82
C LEU A 779 -24.32 -12.83 2.32
N GLN A 780 -25.45 -13.42 1.96
CA GLN A 780 -25.79 -13.63 0.54
C GLN A 780 -25.99 -12.32 -0.25
N ARG A 781 -26.56 -11.29 0.39
CA ARG A 781 -26.69 -9.95 -0.22
C ARG A 781 -25.34 -9.25 -0.37
N LEU A 782 -24.41 -9.52 0.54
CA LEU A 782 -23.07 -8.95 0.49
C LEU A 782 -22.19 -9.59 -0.59
N PHE A 783 -22.39 -10.89 -0.85
CA PHE A 783 -21.53 -11.68 -1.74
C PHE A 783 -21.20 -11.02 -3.11
N PRO A 784 -22.16 -10.45 -3.86
CA PRO A 784 -21.86 -9.79 -5.14
C PRO A 784 -20.91 -8.59 -5.00
N HIS A 785 -20.89 -7.96 -3.83
CA HIS A 785 -20.12 -6.74 -3.57
C HIS A 785 -18.74 -7.00 -2.96
N ILE A 786 -18.41 -8.24 -2.58
CA ILE A 786 -17.14 -8.56 -1.88
C ILE A 786 -15.92 -8.05 -2.64
N PHE A 787 -15.88 -8.23 -3.96
CA PHE A 787 -14.74 -7.80 -4.75
C PHE A 787 -14.61 -6.28 -4.78
N THR A 788 -15.72 -5.55 -4.81
CA THR A 788 -15.70 -4.08 -4.69
C THR A 788 -15.24 -3.64 -3.30
N ILE A 789 -15.77 -4.27 -2.24
CA ILE A 789 -15.36 -4.00 -0.86
C ILE A 789 -13.85 -4.21 -0.71
N TYR A 790 -13.34 -5.33 -1.22
CA TYR A 790 -11.93 -5.68 -1.20
C TYR A 790 -11.06 -4.60 -1.88
N LEU A 791 -11.50 -4.01 -2.98
CA LEU A 791 -10.72 -2.98 -3.66
C LEU A 791 -10.79 -1.61 -2.96
N ILE A 792 -11.95 -1.17 -2.47
CA ILE A 792 -12.15 0.23 -2.07
C ILE A 792 -12.06 0.50 -0.55
N HIS A 793 -12.13 -0.53 0.30
CA HIS A 793 -12.22 -0.33 1.75
C HIS A 793 -11.04 0.46 2.33
N GLY A 794 -9.81 0.16 1.91
CA GLY A 794 -8.63 0.87 2.39
C GLY A 794 -8.60 2.33 1.95
N PHE A 795 -8.96 2.62 0.69
CA PHE A 795 -9.12 4.00 0.22
C PHE A 795 -10.11 4.79 1.09
N ILE A 796 -11.26 4.21 1.44
CA ILE A 796 -12.26 4.89 2.30
C ILE A 796 -11.73 5.12 3.71
N PHE A 797 -11.04 4.13 4.27
CA PHE A 797 -10.44 4.25 5.60
C PHE A 797 -9.36 5.34 5.61
N TRP A 798 -8.47 5.35 4.62
CA TRP A 798 -7.34 6.29 4.57
C TRP A 798 -7.72 7.69 4.08
N SER A 799 -8.87 7.86 3.44
CA SER A 799 -9.40 9.19 3.05
C SER A 799 -10.39 9.72 4.10
N VAL A 800 -11.66 9.32 3.98
CA VAL A 800 -12.76 9.78 4.84
C VAL A 800 -12.52 9.42 6.31
N GLY A 801 -11.95 8.23 6.56
CA GLY A 801 -11.64 7.79 7.93
C GLY A 801 -10.57 8.66 8.60
N SER A 802 -9.47 8.96 7.90
CA SER A 802 -8.42 9.85 8.41
C SER A 802 -8.95 11.25 8.68
N TRP A 803 -9.71 11.83 7.73
CA TRP A 803 -10.37 13.12 7.94
C TRP A 803 -11.29 13.12 9.16
N ALA A 804 -12.12 12.09 9.32
CA ALA A 804 -13.03 11.96 10.45
C ALA A 804 -12.26 11.80 11.77
N MET A 805 -11.20 10.99 11.80
CA MET A 805 -10.39 10.75 12.99
C MET A 805 -9.68 12.02 13.46
N VAL A 806 -8.97 12.70 12.56
CA VAL A 806 -8.24 13.94 12.85
C VAL A 806 -9.21 15.04 13.27
N GLY A 807 -10.35 15.16 12.58
CA GLY A 807 -11.40 16.12 12.91
C GLY A 807 -12.01 15.88 14.30
N LEU A 808 -12.43 14.65 14.61
CA LEU A 808 -13.03 14.29 15.90
C LEU A 808 -12.04 14.43 17.06
N TRP A 809 -10.79 14.02 16.85
CA TRP A 809 -9.69 14.24 17.81
C TRP A 809 -9.43 15.73 18.02
N GLY A 810 -9.49 16.53 16.95
CA GLY A 810 -9.40 17.98 16.99
C GLY A 810 -10.48 18.65 17.86
N TYR A 811 -11.65 18.04 18.03
CA TYR A 811 -12.67 18.52 18.96
C TYR A 811 -12.42 18.15 20.43
N GLY A 812 -11.37 17.36 20.72
CA GLY A 812 -11.04 16.91 22.07
C GLY A 812 -11.89 15.75 22.57
N LEU A 813 -12.49 14.97 21.66
CA LEU A 813 -13.26 13.77 22.03
C LEU A 813 -12.33 12.65 22.53
N PRO A 814 -12.79 11.79 23.47
CA PRO A 814 -11.99 10.68 23.94
C PRO A 814 -11.76 9.65 22.82
N TYR A 815 -10.56 9.07 22.79
CA TYR A 815 -10.10 8.22 21.68
C TYR A 815 -11.07 7.06 21.35
N TRP A 816 -11.64 6.37 22.35
CA TRP A 816 -12.59 5.27 22.12
C TRP A 816 -13.84 5.72 21.35
N LEU A 817 -14.31 6.95 21.59
CA LEU A 817 -15.48 7.52 20.92
C LEU A 817 -15.11 7.92 19.49
N CYS A 818 -13.92 8.47 19.28
CA CYS A 818 -13.39 8.75 17.93
C CYS A 818 -13.37 7.46 17.09
N VAL A 819 -12.77 6.38 17.60
CA VAL A 819 -12.70 5.09 16.89
C VAL A 819 -14.09 4.55 16.56
N LEU A 820 -15.04 4.60 17.49
CA LEU A 820 -16.42 4.13 17.26
C LEU A 820 -17.14 4.94 16.17
N LEU A 821 -17.04 6.28 16.22
CA LEU A 821 -17.66 7.17 15.24
C LEU A 821 -17.01 7.01 13.86
N VAL A 822 -15.68 6.93 13.80
CA VAL A 822 -14.93 6.68 12.56
C VAL A 822 -15.33 5.33 11.96
N CYS A 823 -15.49 4.28 12.77
CA CYS A 823 -15.99 2.98 12.31
C CYS A 823 -17.36 3.11 11.64
N CYS A 824 -18.30 3.81 12.28
CA CYS A 824 -19.63 4.04 11.72
C CYS A 824 -19.58 4.82 10.40
N ILE A 825 -18.79 5.90 10.35
CA ILE A 825 -18.63 6.75 9.16
C ILE A 825 -18.01 5.95 8.00
N CYS A 826 -16.92 5.23 8.26
CA CYS A 826 -16.21 4.42 7.28
C CYS A 826 -17.08 3.32 6.70
N TYR A 827 -17.77 2.54 7.53
CA TYR A 827 -18.65 1.48 7.03
C TYR A 827 -19.89 2.06 6.34
N ALA A 828 -20.46 3.17 6.82
CA ALA A 828 -21.55 3.85 6.12
C ALA A 828 -21.11 4.33 4.72
N ALA A 829 -19.95 4.95 4.60
CA ALA A 829 -19.38 5.38 3.32
C ALA A 829 -19.08 4.18 2.39
N LEU A 830 -18.51 3.11 2.94
CA LEU A 830 -18.24 1.86 2.22
C LEU A 830 -19.53 1.26 1.68
N PHE A 831 -20.58 1.09 2.49
CA PHE A 831 -21.84 0.53 2.02
C PHE A 831 -22.59 1.46 1.06
N ALA A 832 -22.45 2.78 1.22
CA ALA A 832 -23.03 3.77 0.31
C ALA A 832 -22.38 3.74 -1.08
N CYS A 833 -21.09 3.41 -1.19
CA CYS A 833 -20.40 3.37 -2.49
C CYS A 833 -20.62 2.07 -3.27
N LEU A 834 -21.03 0.96 -2.63
CA LEU A 834 -21.20 -0.34 -3.31
C LEU A 834 -22.20 -0.32 -4.47
N PRO A 835 -23.41 0.28 -4.34
CA PRO A 835 -24.36 0.34 -5.45
C PRO A 835 -23.83 1.11 -6.66
N LEU A 836 -22.90 2.05 -6.43
CA LEU A 836 -22.29 2.89 -7.45
C LEU A 836 -21.11 2.19 -8.15
N LEU A 837 -20.21 1.57 -7.39
CA LEU A 837 -18.96 1.02 -7.91
C LEU A 837 -19.08 -0.44 -8.37
N THR A 838 -19.95 -1.25 -7.77
CA THR A 838 -20.06 -2.67 -8.15
C THR A 838 -20.53 -2.89 -9.59
N PRO A 839 -21.56 -2.19 -10.11
CA PRO A 839 -21.99 -2.40 -11.50
C PRO A 839 -20.92 -2.14 -12.56
N PRO A 840 -20.17 -1.01 -12.56
CA PRO A 840 -19.12 -0.78 -13.55
C PRO A 840 -17.98 -1.79 -13.40
N ILE A 841 -17.56 -2.13 -12.18
CA ILE A 841 -16.54 -3.16 -11.91
C ILE A 841 -16.95 -4.51 -12.51
N GLU A 842 -18.18 -4.96 -12.25
CA GLU A 842 -18.67 -6.22 -12.78
C GLU A 842 -18.81 -6.19 -14.31
N MET A 843 -19.31 -5.07 -14.86
CA MET A 843 -19.50 -4.91 -16.29
C MET A 843 -18.16 -4.94 -17.04
N LEU A 844 -17.16 -4.21 -16.54
CA LEU A 844 -15.82 -4.17 -17.11
C LEU A 844 -15.17 -5.55 -17.08
N GLY A 845 -15.26 -6.25 -15.95
CA GLY A 845 -14.72 -7.60 -15.80
C GLY A 845 -15.42 -8.62 -16.71
N LYS A 846 -16.77 -8.66 -16.73
CA LYS A 846 -17.54 -9.68 -17.47
C LYS A 846 -17.57 -9.44 -18.99
N ARG A 847 -17.79 -8.20 -19.46
CA ARG A 847 -17.93 -7.93 -20.90
C ARG A 847 -16.60 -7.99 -21.64
N SER A 848 -15.55 -7.44 -21.04
CA SER A 848 -14.22 -7.44 -21.66
C SER A 848 -13.69 -8.86 -21.82
N THR A 849 -13.94 -9.72 -20.83
CA THR A 849 -13.51 -11.11 -20.87
C THR A 849 -14.29 -11.97 -21.84
N LEU A 850 -15.61 -11.79 -21.93
CA LEU A 850 -16.43 -12.48 -22.94
C LEU A 850 -15.95 -12.15 -24.35
N ARG A 851 -15.74 -10.85 -24.65
CA ARG A 851 -15.23 -10.41 -25.95
C ARG A 851 -13.83 -10.93 -26.25
N LEU A 852 -12.95 -10.93 -25.25
CA LEU A 852 -11.60 -11.46 -25.41
C LEU A 852 -11.63 -12.96 -25.72
N TRP A 853 -12.48 -13.71 -25.02
CA TRP A 853 -12.66 -15.14 -25.28
C TRP A 853 -13.27 -15.39 -26.66
N GLU A 854 -14.31 -14.67 -27.05
CA GLU A 854 -14.89 -14.74 -28.39
C GLU A 854 -13.81 -14.47 -29.45
N HIS A 855 -13.00 -13.42 -29.28
CA HIS A 855 -11.91 -13.10 -30.20
C HIS A 855 -10.82 -14.18 -30.25
N ALA A 856 -10.52 -14.83 -29.13
CA ALA A 856 -9.49 -15.88 -29.06
C ALA A 856 -9.98 -17.26 -29.53
N SER A 857 -11.28 -17.54 -29.43
CA SER A 857 -11.87 -18.85 -29.70
C SER A 857 -12.63 -18.95 -31.03
N SER A 858 -13.06 -17.83 -31.60
CA SER A 858 -13.72 -17.79 -32.91
C SER A 858 -12.76 -17.29 -33.99
N GLU A 859 -12.88 -17.84 -35.20
CA GLU A 859 -12.12 -17.36 -36.35
C GLU A 859 -12.52 -15.91 -36.66
N PRO A 860 -11.56 -14.97 -36.79
CA PRO A 860 -11.89 -13.56 -37.00
C PRO A 860 -12.69 -13.43 -38.29
N VAL A 861 -13.85 -12.75 -38.20
CA VAL A 861 -14.69 -12.47 -39.36
C VAL A 861 -13.82 -11.86 -40.45
N ARG A 862 -13.81 -12.50 -41.63
CA ARG A 862 -12.99 -12.09 -42.77
C ARG A 862 -13.16 -10.58 -42.99
N ARG A 863 -12.08 -9.81 -42.86
CA ARG A 863 -12.11 -8.34 -43.00
C ARG A 863 -12.78 -7.99 -44.32
N ARG A 864 -13.97 -7.38 -44.25
CA ARG A 864 -14.67 -6.88 -45.42
C ARG A 864 -14.09 -5.50 -45.76
N PRO A 865 -13.93 -5.16 -47.05
CA PRO A 865 -13.56 -3.80 -47.42
C PRO A 865 -14.59 -2.82 -46.86
N THR A 866 -14.16 -1.60 -46.55
CA THR A 866 -15.02 -0.51 -46.03
C THR A 866 -16.22 -0.22 -46.92
N LEU A 867 -16.15 -0.62 -48.19
CA LEU A 867 -17.19 -0.47 -49.19
C LEU A 867 -18.27 -1.56 -49.14
N PHE A 868 -18.12 -2.65 -48.36
CA PHE A 868 -19.14 -3.70 -48.33
C PHE A 868 -20.50 -3.19 -47.80
N PRO A 869 -21.64 -3.45 -48.49
CA PRO A 869 -21.84 -4.39 -49.61
C PRO A 869 -21.73 -3.77 -51.02
N PHE A 870 -21.35 -2.50 -51.12
CA PHE A 870 -21.20 -1.77 -52.37
C PHE A 870 -19.96 -2.25 -53.14
N THR A 871 -20.16 -2.62 -54.41
CA THR A 871 -19.07 -2.89 -55.35
C THR A 871 -18.34 -1.59 -55.69
N GLU A 872 -17.02 -1.67 -55.90
CA GLU A 872 -16.17 -0.51 -56.26
C GLU A 872 -16.68 0.27 -57.49
N GLN A 873 -17.50 -0.38 -58.33
CA GLN A 873 -18.15 0.21 -59.50
C GLN A 873 -19.10 1.38 -59.19
N ILE A 874 -19.57 1.54 -57.95
CA ILE A 874 -20.46 2.65 -57.58
C ILE A 874 -19.69 3.97 -57.40
N PHE A 875 -18.36 3.92 -57.22
CA PHE A 875 -17.52 5.10 -56.97
C PHE A 875 -16.60 5.46 -58.14
N THR A 876 -16.73 4.78 -59.28
CA THR A 876 -15.97 5.04 -60.52
C THR A 876 -16.87 5.60 -61.64
N THR A 877 -17.59 6.68 -61.35
CA THR A 877 -18.24 7.54 -62.36
C THR A 877 -17.93 9.00 -62.09
#